data_AF-A0A953Q816-F1
#
_entry.id   AF-A0A953Q816-F1
#
_cell.length_a   1.000
_cell.length_b   1.000
_cell.length_c   1.000
_cell.angle_alpha   90.00
_cell.angle_beta   90.00
_cell.angle_gamma   90.00
#
_symmetry.space_group_name_H-M   'P 1'
#
loop_
_entity.id
_entity.type
_entity.pdbx_description
1 polymer ?
#
loop_
_entity_poly.entity_id
_entity_poly.type
_entity_poly.pdbx_seq_one_letter_code
_entity_poly.pdbx_strand_id
1 'polypeptide(L)'
;MALTGLLIAFAGGSFWPGWRVLNSDFPNHYLAAKLYHQGIPLDRVYEWTWFQRENNHLGVRDGLVGFAPNPPMSILPLVPFAILPPLAAKRAWLVLNLVLLVFSLWALRQVTSLNWRRLCIIPLLCVLPLHIEFLYARPYLLILALICGAYYAFRSDRQRTCGVMLGIAAAMKLFPALFAILFIWKRNWRALIGWAVSAATIAIASLLMFGVEVHRVFLSQVLSQASRGDWLGPYVLAQNSFITLWSHLFLVEPELNPVPSFNSPTLYAVAQATTVTVLVFSFLLSIKADRTPDRTALHWAALVPLLLLLSTTTGADHPCLLIFTGIVGFDALLTTGSKRNALILLLLYAVACARVPYRISTWFPVYRLTAMTMLYAFLLYASRKDRRLRFEWRWLAAGVISVAILTAHNLRIVRDREEDFGRRLPSPSSGHRAANPVPVAGGVAFTEMQRTGYEAVLFQDGDLHSMPLSDDVLSVAGAQTSPLLYSELAGRQSFIVRLALDRLGSAPEAVSEGQELVLSPDAKWLAFIREERGSSTAWLSATDSKDPPRMILPGTYHPLELSITSQGDVVAAVGNVSDPHLVLVRLGTREVTALAGFPHPARYPSVSPDGRRVAFSRLDRGSWHVVVRELSTGTEQQLTHGWCNSISPAWQDAQILLYASDCGRGVGLSAIVRRVLP
;
A
#
# COMPACT_ATOMS: atom_id res chain seq x y z
N MET A 1 4.12 38.96 -16.60
CA MET A 1 2.90 38.98 -15.77
C MET A 1 2.34 37.57 -15.53
N ALA A 2 1.91 36.83 -16.55
CA ALA A 2 1.32 35.48 -16.36
C ALA A 2 2.25 34.47 -15.63
N LEU A 3 3.52 34.36 -16.02
CA LEU A 3 4.47 33.46 -15.36
C LEU A 3 4.72 33.83 -13.88
N THR A 4 4.88 35.12 -13.60
CA THR A 4 5.06 35.64 -12.23
C THR A 4 3.86 35.31 -11.35
N GLY A 5 2.63 35.48 -11.86
CA GLY A 5 1.41 35.13 -11.15
C GLY A 5 1.32 33.63 -10.84
N LEU A 6 1.68 32.76 -11.79
CA LEU A 6 1.71 31.31 -11.57
C LEU A 6 2.76 30.89 -10.53
N LEU A 7 3.94 31.50 -10.54
CA LEU A 7 4.98 31.24 -9.54
C LEU A 7 4.57 31.68 -8.14
N ILE A 8 3.94 32.85 -8.01
CA ILE A 8 3.40 33.33 -6.72
C ILE A 8 2.31 32.39 -6.22
N ALA A 9 1.38 31.98 -7.09
CA ALA A 9 0.32 31.03 -6.74
C ALA A 9 0.89 29.67 -6.31
N PHE A 10 1.91 29.17 -7.00
CA PHE A 10 2.60 27.94 -6.62
C PHE A 10 3.30 28.06 -5.27
N ALA A 11 4.08 29.13 -5.05
CA ALA A 11 4.82 29.36 -3.81
C ALA A 11 3.88 29.53 -2.60
N GLY A 12 2.86 30.38 -2.72
CA GLY A 12 1.90 30.65 -1.65
C GLY A 12 0.91 29.51 -1.42
N GLY A 13 0.47 28.82 -2.48
CA GLY A 13 -0.53 27.76 -2.38
C GLY A 13 0.04 26.38 -2.06
N SER A 14 1.31 26.10 -2.39
CA SER A 14 1.85 24.73 -2.35
C SER A 14 3.11 24.62 -1.49
N PHE A 15 4.14 25.39 -1.82
CA PHE A 15 5.44 25.29 -1.16
C PHE A 15 5.37 25.77 0.30
N TRP A 16 4.82 26.95 0.54
CA TRP A 16 4.76 27.54 1.87
C TRP A 16 3.87 26.76 2.86
N PRO A 17 2.68 26.27 2.48
CA PRO A 17 1.90 25.39 3.35
C PRO A 17 2.63 24.07 3.63
N GLY A 18 3.24 23.46 2.61
CA GLY A 18 4.03 22.23 2.77
C GLY A 18 5.24 22.39 3.70
N TRP A 19 5.84 23.58 3.74
CA TRP A 19 7.00 23.93 4.57
C TRP A 19 6.70 23.97 6.08
N ARG A 20 5.42 24.16 6.44
CA ARG A 20 4.99 24.44 7.82
C ARG A 20 4.38 23.24 8.54
N VAL A 21 3.86 22.25 7.82
CA VAL A 21 3.05 21.19 8.41
C VAL A 21 3.48 19.80 7.92
N LEU A 22 3.39 18.80 8.80
CA LEU A 22 3.67 17.39 8.51
C LEU A 22 2.41 16.63 8.05
N ASN A 23 1.77 17.14 6.99
CA ASN A 23 0.58 16.51 6.43
C ASN A 23 0.96 15.43 5.39
N SER A 24 0.16 14.35 5.34
CA SER A 24 0.14 13.32 4.27
C SER A 24 1.36 12.40 4.19
N ASP A 25 1.99 12.24 3.02
CA ASP A 25 2.74 11.02 2.64
C ASP A 25 4.22 11.01 3.04
N PHE A 26 4.84 12.19 3.20
CA PHE A 26 6.25 12.28 3.59
C PHE A 26 6.54 11.54 4.91
N PRO A 27 5.76 11.73 5.99
CA PRO A 27 5.87 10.95 7.21
C PRO A 27 5.94 9.43 7.02
N ASN A 28 5.23 8.87 6.03
CA ASN A 28 5.22 7.42 5.80
C ASN A 28 6.61 6.89 5.39
N HIS A 29 7.34 7.62 4.56
CA HIS A 29 8.68 7.20 4.13
C HIS A 29 9.75 7.64 5.13
N TYR A 30 9.58 8.81 5.75
CA TYR A 30 10.49 9.32 6.76
C TYR A 30 10.50 8.44 8.01
N LEU A 31 9.34 7.96 8.48
CA LEU A 31 9.24 7.08 9.64
C LEU A 31 10.03 5.78 9.42
N ALA A 32 9.86 5.12 8.26
CA ALA A 32 10.64 3.93 7.94
C ALA A 32 12.16 4.20 7.91
N ALA A 33 12.59 5.35 7.37
CA ALA A 33 13.99 5.76 7.40
C ALA A 33 14.49 6.06 8.83
N LYS A 34 13.62 6.62 9.70
CA LYS A 34 13.92 6.92 11.10
C LYS A 34 14.08 5.66 11.94
N LEU A 35 13.21 4.68 11.74
CA LEU A 35 13.28 3.37 12.40
C LEU A 35 14.59 2.66 12.06
N TYR A 36 14.98 2.64 10.78
CA TYR A 36 16.28 2.13 10.37
C TYR A 36 17.44 2.85 11.07
N HIS A 37 17.40 4.19 11.14
CA HIS A 37 18.46 4.97 11.82
C HIS A 37 18.55 4.69 13.32
N GLN A 38 17.45 4.26 13.96
CA GLN A 38 17.40 3.87 15.37
C GLN A 38 17.77 2.39 15.61
N GLY A 39 18.05 1.63 14.55
CA GLY A 39 18.35 0.20 14.63
C GLY A 39 17.11 -0.68 14.86
N ILE A 40 15.90 -0.14 14.64
CA ILE A 40 14.66 -0.91 14.74
C ILE A 40 14.46 -1.68 13.42
N PRO A 41 14.24 -3.01 13.48
CA PRO A 41 13.97 -3.82 12.30
C PRO A 41 12.75 -3.33 11.50
N LEU A 42 12.81 -3.48 10.17
CA LEU A 42 11.76 -3.02 9.25
C LEU A 42 10.86 -4.14 8.71
N ASP A 43 10.99 -5.36 9.23
CA ASP A 43 10.22 -6.53 8.80
C ASP A 43 8.71 -6.37 9.03
N ARG A 44 8.30 -5.60 10.05
CA ARG A 44 6.88 -5.26 10.36
C ARG A 44 6.38 -3.97 9.70
N VAL A 45 7.16 -3.29 8.85
CA VAL A 45 6.80 -1.97 8.27
C VAL A 45 5.50 -1.96 7.46
N TYR A 46 5.04 -3.12 7.00
CA TYR A 46 3.80 -3.29 6.24
C TYR A 46 2.57 -3.58 7.12
N GLU A 47 2.74 -3.72 8.43
CA GLU A 47 1.63 -3.90 9.38
C GLU A 47 1.11 -2.54 9.85
N TRP A 48 -0.17 -2.27 9.58
CA TRP A 48 -0.81 -0.98 9.86
C TRP A 48 -0.76 -0.57 11.34
N THR A 49 -1.08 -1.48 12.26
CA THR A 49 -1.09 -1.19 13.71
C THR A 49 0.32 -1.03 14.27
N TRP A 50 1.26 -1.90 13.88
CA TRP A 50 2.65 -1.77 14.32
C TRP A 50 3.27 -0.46 13.82
N PHE A 51 3.10 -0.13 12.54
CA PHE A 51 3.66 1.10 11.99
C PHE A 51 3.04 2.37 12.59
N GLN A 52 1.74 2.33 12.93
CA GLN A 52 1.10 3.42 13.68
C GLN A 52 1.65 3.52 15.11
N ARG A 53 1.87 2.40 15.78
CA ARG A 53 2.45 2.37 17.13
C ARG A 53 3.80 3.07 17.16
N GLU A 54 4.67 2.75 16.21
CA GLU A 54 5.99 3.40 16.05
C GLU A 54 5.88 4.91 15.76
N ASN A 55 4.89 5.33 14.97
CA ASN A 55 4.61 6.76 14.77
C ASN A 55 4.28 7.47 16.08
N ASN A 56 3.46 6.84 16.93
CA ASN A 56 2.99 7.41 18.19
C ASN A 56 4.14 7.51 19.21
N HIS A 57 4.94 6.44 19.33
CA HIS A 57 6.12 6.40 20.21
C HIS A 57 7.10 7.52 19.84
N LEU A 58 7.41 7.66 18.55
CA LEU A 58 8.33 8.68 18.05
C LEU A 58 7.70 10.08 17.92
N GLY A 59 6.37 10.19 17.93
CA GLY A 59 5.62 11.44 17.74
C GLY A 59 5.99 12.14 16.44
N VAL A 60 6.08 11.39 15.33
CA VAL A 60 6.48 11.93 14.02
C VAL A 60 5.40 12.85 13.44
N ARG A 61 4.13 12.47 13.57
CA ARG A 61 2.98 13.29 13.20
C ARG A 61 1.71 12.85 13.91
N ASP A 62 0.72 13.72 13.87
CA ASP A 62 -0.65 13.38 14.22
C ASP A 62 -1.35 12.66 13.04
N GLY A 63 -2.18 11.67 13.38
CA GLY A 63 -2.99 10.88 12.46
C GLY A 63 -2.28 9.74 11.73
N LEU A 64 -3.01 9.14 10.77
CA LEU A 64 -2.67 7.84 10.19
C LEU A 64 -1.38 7.79 9.36
N VAL A 65 -0.54 6.80 9.61
CA VAL A 65 0.61 6.46 8.77
C VAL A 65 0.49 5.07 8.13
N GLY A 66 1.17 4.88 7.01
CA GLY A 66 1.23 3.57 6.33
C GLY A 66 2.28 3.53 5.23
N PHE A 67 3.10 2.49 5.20
CA PHE A 67 4.17 2.36 4.21
C PHE A 67 3.75 1.62 2.94
N ALA A 68 2.83 0.68 3.07
CA ALA A 68 2.32 -0.14 2.00
C ALA A 68 1.64 0.74 0.90
N PRO A 69 1.88 0.53 -0.41
CA PRO A 69 2.48 -0.64 -1.07
C PRO A 69 3.91 -0.34 -1.53
N ASN A 70 4.60 0.60 -0.87
CA ASN A 70 5.85 1.11 -1.41
C ASN A 70 6.96 0.04 -1.31
N PRO A 71 7.81 -0.09 -2.34
CA PRO A 71 8.93 -1.02 -2.29
C PRO A 71 9.94 -0.56 -1.22
N PRO A 72 10.64 -1.46 -0.51
CA PRO A 72 11.59 -1.07 0.54
C PRO A 72 12.69 -0.11 0.03
N MET A 73 13.07 -0.22 -1.25
CA MET A 73 14.06 0.66 -1.86
C MET A 73 13.66 2.14 -1.84
N SER A 74 12.37 2.47 -1.75
CA SER A 74 11.90 3.86 -1.69
C SER A 74 12.27 4.57 -0.38
N ILE A 75 12.76 3.83 0.62
CA ILE A 75 13.26 4.38 1.89
C ILE A 75 14.65 5.02 1.70
N LEU A 76 15.48 4.48 0.79
CA LEU A 76 16.88 4.89 0.61
C LEU A 76 17.10 6.40 0.46
N PRO A 77 16.32 7.14 -0.36
CA PRO A 77 16.54 8.58 -0.54
C PRO A 77 16.33 9.40 0.73
N LEU A 78 15.56 8.89 1.71
CA LEU A 78 15.26 9.58 2.96
C LEU A 78 16.17 9.20 4.13
N VAL A 79 16.95 8.13 4.02
CA VAL A 79 17.89 7.70 5.07
C VAL A 79 18.81 8.84 5.53
N PRO A 80 19.44 9.65 4.65
CA PRO A 80 20.29 10.75 5.09
C PRO A 80 19.54 11.85 5.86
N PHE A 81 18.23 11.99 5.64
CA PHE A 81 17.39 13.02 6.26
C PHE A 81 16.82 12.58 7.61
N ALA A 82 16.85 11.28 7.92
CA ALA A 82 16.31 10.70 9.16
C ALA A 82 17.03 11.17 10.44
N ILE A 83 18.22 11.76 10.31
CA ILE A 83 18.97 12.36 11.42
C ILE A 83 18.27 13.65 11.92
N LEU A 84 17.60 14.38 11.03
CA LEU A 84 16.93 15.63 11.35
C LEU A 84 15.57 15.38 12.03
N PRO A 85 15.04 16.33 12.82
CA PRO A 85 13.66 16.30 13.26
C PRO A 85 12.67 16.25 12.07
N PRO A 86 11.46 15.67 12.23
CA PRO A 86 10.56 15.38 11.10
C PRO A 86 10.28 16.59 10.19
N LEU A 87 9.97 17.75 10.78
CA LEU A 87 9.67 18.96 10.01
C LEU A 87 10.91 19.52 9.30
N ALA A 88 12.09 19.45 9.93
CA ALA A 88 13.35 19.87 9.31
C ALA A 88 13.73 18.95 8.14
N ALA A 89 13.55 17.63 8.31
CA ALA A 89 13.73 16.65 7.24
C ALA A 89 12.80 16.95 6.05
N LYS A 90 11.51 17.23 6.31
CA LYS A 90 10.55 17.61 5.26
C LYS A 90 10.99 18.86 4.51
N ARG A 91 11.46 19.89 5.21
CA ARG A 91 11.96 21.14 4.61
C ARG A 91 13.17 20.89 3.70
N ALA A 92 14.14 20.13 4.17
CA ALA A 92 15.30 19.76 3.38
C ALA A 92 14.91 18.95 2.13
N TRP A 93 13.97 18.01 2.29
CA TRP A 93 13.40 17.25 1.18
C TRP A 93 12.65 18.13 0.17
N LEU A 94 11.91 19.15 0.62
CA LEU A 94 11.25 20.11 -0.27
C LEU A 94 12.25 20.95 -1.08
N VAL A 95 13.37 21.35 -0.48
CA VAL A 95 14.46 22.02 -1.20
C VAL A 95 15.04 21.09 -2.27
N LEU A 96 15.30 19.82 -1.92
CA LEU A 96 15.76 18.83 -2.89
C LEU A 96 14.75 18.64 -4.03
N ASN A 97 13.45 18.55 -3.74
CA ASN A 97 12.39 18.47 -4.74
C ASN A 97 12.39 19.67 -5.70
N LEU A 98 12.64 20.89 -5.19
CA LEU A 98 12.79 22.08 -6.03
C LEU A 98 14.02 21.99 -6.94
N VAL A 99 15.16 21.54 -6.41
CA VAL A 99 16.39 21.31 -7.19
C VAL A 99 16.17 20.26 -8.27
N LEU A 100 15.48 19.16 -7.96
CA LEU A 100 15.15 18.09 -8.91
C LEU A 100 14.22 18.57 -10.02
N LEU A 101 13.24 19.43 -9.70
CA LEU A 101 12.39 20.07 -10.70
C LEU A 101 13.21 20.99 -11.62
N VAL A 102 14.08 21.83 -11.06
CA VAL A 102 14.97 22.71 -11.85
C VAL A 102 15.90 21.88 -12.74
N PHE A 103 16.49 20.81 -12.21
CA PHE A 103 17.31 19.87 -12.97
C PHE A 103 16.53 19.23 -14.13
N SER A 104 15.27 18.84 -13.90
CA SER A 104 14.40 18.27 -14.93
C SER A 104 14.20 19.25 -16.10
N LEU A 105 13.92 20.52 -15.79
CA LEU A 105 13.75 21.56 -16.81
C LEU A 105 15.06 21.90 -17.51
N TRP A 106 16.18 21.93 -16.78
CA TRP A 106 17.52 22.07 -17.34
C TRP A 106 17.85 20.95 -18.32
N ALA A 107 17.65 19.68 -17.94
CA ALA A 107 17.93 18.54 -18.80
C ALA A 107 17.11 18.60 -20.09
N LEU A 108 15.81 18.93 -19.99
CA LEU A 108 14.92 19.05 -21.14
C LEU A 108 15.28 20.23 -22.06
N ARG A 109 15.83 21.33 -21.53
CA ARG A 109 16.31 22.45 -22.34
C ARG A 109 17.41 22.11 -23.32
N GLN A 110 18.30 21.21 -22.90
CA GLN A 110 19.46 20.82 -23.69
C GLN A 110 19.06 19.99 -24.91
N VAL A 111 17.87 19.39 -24.89
CA VAL A 111 17.40 18.45 -25.92
C VAL A 111 16.13 18.87 -26.62
N THR A 112 15.54 20.00 -26.22
CA THR A 112 14.37 20.59 -26.86
C THR A 112 14.69 21.97 -27.44
N SER A 113 13.90 22.40 -28.43
CA SER A 113 14.01 23.72 -29.06
C SER A 113 13.30 24.83 -28.25
N LEU A 114 12.69 24.47 -27.12
CA LEU A 114 11.85 25.37 -26.34
C LEU A 114 12.68 26.40 -25.56
N ASN A 115 12.16 27.64 -25.47
CA ASN A 115 12.73 28.67 -24.62
C ASN A 115 12.31 28.50 -23.14
N TRP A 116 13.01 29.19 -22.22
CA TRP A 116 12.68 29.21 -20.78
C TRP A 116 11.25 29.59 -20.46
N ARG A 117 10.65 30.50 -21.23
CA ARG A 117 9.25 30.86 -21.01
C ARG A 117 8.32 29.66 -21.17
N ARG A 118 8.45 28.91 -22.28
CA ARG A 118 7.62 27.72 -22.53
C ARG A 118 7.94 26.57 -21.56
N LEU A 119 9.24 26.37 -21.25
CA LEU A 119 9.67 25.34 -20.31
C LEU A 119 9.24 25.59 -18.88
N CYS A 120 8.96 26.83 -18.47
CA CYS A 120 8.34 27.12 -17.18
C CYS A 120 6.80 27.07 -17.22
N ILE A 121 6.16 27.49 -18.32
CA ILE A 121 4.69 27.52 -18.42
C ILE A 121 4.09 26.11 -18.47
N ILE A 122 4.66 25.19 -19.25
CA ILE A 122 4.09 23.83 -19.43
C ILE A 122 4.00 23.06 -18.09
N PRO A 123 5.06 23.00 -17.26
CA PRO A 123 4.96 22.42 -15.92
C PRO A 123 3.91 23.10 -15.06
N LEU A 124 3.79 24.43 -15.13
CA LEU A 124 2.82 25.17 -14.31
C LEU A 124 1.37 24.93 -14.74
N LEU A 125 1.09 24.37 -15.92
CA LEU A 125 -0.25 23.85 -16.25
C LEU A 125 -0.58 22.58 -15.45
N CYS A 126 0.43 21.92 -14.89
CA CYS A 126 0.31 20.81 -13.95
C CYS A 126 0.06 21.31 -12.51
N VAL A 127 -0.84 22.29 -12.35
CA VAL A 127 -1.04 23.02 -11.07
C VAL A 127 -1.37 22.06 -9.93
N LEU A 128 -2.31 21.13 -10.15
CA LEU A 128 -2.77 20.26 -9.06
C LEU A 128 -1.71 19.21 -8.67
N PRO A 129 -1.11 18.46 -9.61
CA PRO A 129 -0.08 17.49 -9.23
C PRO A 129 1.12 18.18 -8.58
N LEU A 130 1.63 19.29 -9.14
CA LEU A 130 2.71 20.05 -8.49
C LEU A 130 2.31 20.59 -7.12
N HIS A 131 1.06 21.03 -6.95
CA HIS A 131 0.57 21.47 -5.65
C HIS A 131 0.63 20.34 -4.61
N ILE A 132 0.09 19.16 -4.95
CA ILE A 132 0.06 17.99 -4.08
C ILE A 132 1.48 17.48 -3.79
N GLU A 133 2.35 17.42 -4.81
CA GLU A 133 3.74 16.96 -4.66
C GLU A 133 4.51 17.79 -3.63
N PHE A 134 4.37 19.12 -3.65
CA PHE A 134 5.05 20.00 -2.70
C PHE A 134 4.32 20.11 -1.37
N LEU A 135 2.99 20.07 -1.34
CA LEU A 135 2.24 20.09 -0.09
C LEU A 135 2.54 18.85 0.78
N TYR A 136 2.58 17.68 0.14
CA TYR A 136 2.77 16.38 0.79
C TYR A 136 4.20 15.85 0.72
N ALA A 137 5.09 16.56 0.01
CA ALA A 137 6.51 16.27 -0.15
C ALA A 137 6.78 14.83 -0.64
N ARG A 138 6.05 14.42 -1.68
CA ARG A 138 6.11 13.09 -2.30
C ARG A 138 7.40 12.92 -3.13
N PRO A 139 7.79 11.67 -3.47
CA PRO A 139 9.05 11.38 -4.16
C PRO A 139 8.97 11.42 -5.70
N TYR A 140 7.83 11.76 -6.33
CA TYR A 140 7.70 11.62 -7.79
C TYR A 140 8.56 12.61 -8.58
N LEU A 141 8.97 13.74 -8.00
CA LEU A 141 9.92 14.66 -8.64
C LEU A 141 11.31 14.05 -8.82
N LEU A 142 11.72 13.11 -7.96
CA LEU A 142 12.93 12.31 -8.16
C LEU A 142 12.77 11.40 -9.39
N ILE A 143 11.62 10.74 -9.52
CA ILE A 143 11.32 9.88 -10.67
C ILE A 143 11.26 10.72 -11.96
N LEU A 144 10.63 11.90 -11.93
CA LEU A 144 10.60 12.84 -13.06
C LEU A 144 12.02 13.24 -13.47
N ALA A 145 12.87 13.62 -12.51
CA ALA A 145 14.26 14.00 -12.77
C ALA A 145 15.05 12.86 -13.41
N LEU A 146 14.87 11.62 -12.95
CA LEU A 146 15.49 10.43 -13.52
C LEU A 146 15.01 10.17 -14.96
N ILE A 147 13.71 10.31 -15.24
CA ILE A 147 13.16 10.16 -16.60
C ILE A 147 13.69 11.26 -17.54
N CYS A 148 13.70 12.52 -17.09
CA CYS A 148 14.21 13.65 -17.88
C CYS A 148 15.72 13.51 -18.15
N GLY A 149 16.49 13.13 -17.13
CA GLY A 149 17.92 12.84 -17.25
C GLY A 149 18.20 11.66 -18.19
N ALA A 150 17.39 10.61 -18.12
CA ALA A 150 17.52 9.45 -19.00
C ALA A 150 17.27 9.82 -20.46
N TYR A 151 16.24 10.63 -20.72
CA TYR A 151 15.97 11.15 -22.06
C TYR A 151 17.10 12.07 -22.56
N TYR A 152 17.64 12.93 -21.70
CA TYR A 152 18.82 13.74 -22.00
C TYR A 152 20.04 12.88 -22.38
N ALA A 153 20.32 11.83 -21.60
CA ALA A 153 21.39 10.88 -21.88
C ALA A 153 21.15 10.12 -23.19
N PHE A 154 19.91 9.68 -23.45
CA PHE A 154 19.52 9.02 -24.70
C PHE A 154 19.78 9.90 -25.92
N ARG A 155 19.40 11.19 -25.86
CA ARG A 155 19.63 12.16 -26.94
C ARG A 155 21.11 12.55 -27.09
N SER A 156 21.91 12.40 -26.04
CA SER A 156 23.36 12.59 -26.04
C SER A 156 24.14 11.32 -26.43
N ASP A 157 23.48 10.28 -26.95
CA ASP A 157 24.02 8.94 -27.25
C ASP A 157 24.71 8.20 -26.07
N ARG A 158 24.40 8.59 -24.83
CA ARG A 158 24.88 7.96 -23.60
C ARG A 158 23.93 6.86 -23.15
N GLN A 159 23.85 5.78 -23.93
CA GLN A 159 22.87 4.70 -23.73
C GLN A 159 22.98 4.01 -22.35
N ARG A 160 24.21 3.79 -21.85
CA ARG A 160 24.43 3.21 -20.51
C ARG A 160 23.86 4.10 -19.41
N THR A 161 24.13 5.41 -19.47
CA THR A 161 23.62 6.39 -18.49
C THR A 161 22.10 6.49 -18.53
N CYS A 162 21.49 6.45 -19.73
CA CYS A 162 20.04 6.36 -19.89
C CYS A 162 19.48 5.13 -19.17
N GLY A 163 20.09 3.96 -19.39
CA GLY A 163 19.77 2.73 -18.68
C GLY A 163 19.87 2.88 -17.16
N VAL A 164 21.02 3.38 -16.67
CA VAL A 164 21.28 3.57 -15.23
C VAL A 164 20.19 4.40 -14.56
N MET A 165 19.85 5.56 -15.13
CA MET A 165 18.84 6.46 -14.56
C MET A 165 17.45 5.81 -14.49
N LEU A 166 17.06 5.06 -15.53
CA LEU A 166 15.77 4.36 -15.55
C LEU A 166 15.76 3.12 -14.65
N GLY A 167 16.91 2.46 -14.45
CA GLY A 167 17.03 1.34 -13.50
C GLY A 167 16.91 1.81 -12.04
N ILE A 168 17.49 2.97 -11.72
CA ILE A 168 17.27 3.61 -10.40
C ILE A 168 15.79 3.97 -10.22
N ALA A 169 15.16 4.58 -11.24
CA ALA A 169 13.73 4.91 -11.18
C ALA A 169 12.85 3.67 -10.99
N ALA A 170 13.16 2.57 -11.66
CA ALA A 170 12.47 1.29 -11.57
C ALA A 170 12.61 0.61 -10.19
N ALA A 171 13.74 0.82 -9.51
CA ALA A 171 13.93 0.33 -8.14
C ALA A 171 13.11 1.14 -7.13
N MET A 172 13.01 2.46 -7.30
CA MET A 172 12.24 3.33 -6.40
C MET A 172 10.72 3.12 -6.52
N LYS A 173 10.24 2.81 -7.73
CA LYS A 173 8.83 2.54 -8.01
C LYS A 173 8.78 1.58 -9.19
N LEU A 174 7.85 0.63 -9.21
CA LEU A 174 7.93 -0.50 -10.15
C LEU A 174 7.59 -0.16 -11.62
N PHE A 175 6.73 0.83 -11.88
CA PHE A 175 6.23 1.07 -13.25
C PHE A 175 7.33 1.46 -14.27
N PRO A 176 8.42 2.19 -13.96
CA PRO A 176 9.52 2.41 -14.89
C PRO A 176 10.29 1.14 -15.29
N ALA A 177 10.06 -0.01 -14.64
CA ALA A 177 10.67 -1.28 -15.07
C ALA A 177 10.26 -1.67 -16.51
N LEU A 178 9.11 -1.20 -16.99
CA LEU A 178 8.64 -1.44 -18.36
C LEU A 178 9.54 -0.81 -19.44
N PHE A 179 10.43 0.13 -19.08
CA PHE A 179 11.47 0.61 -20.00
C PHE A 179 12.43 -0.50 -20.45
N ALA A 180 12.62 -1.57 -19.66
CA ALA A 180 13.43 -2.70 -20.07
C ALA A 180 12.87 -3.39 -21.32
N ILE A 181 11.53 -3.49 -21.43
CA ILE A 181 10.85 -4.04 -22.62
C ILE A 181 11.19 -3.22 -23.86
N LEU A 182 11.24 -1.90 -23.73
CA LEU A 182 11.63 -1.02 -24.83
C LEU A 182 13.08 -1.22 -25.27
N PHE A 183 14.01 -1.41 -24.33
CA PHE A 183 15.40 -1.66 -24.66
C PHE A 183 15.58 -3.01 -25.35
N ILE A 184 14.90 -4.06 -24.88
CA ILE A 184 14.89 -5.37 -25.52
C ILE A 184 14.32 -5.25 -26.94
N TRP A 185 13.15 -4.61 -27.09
CA TRP A 185 12.47 -4.44 -28.37
C TRP A 185 13.32 -3.69 -29.39
N LYS A 186 14.01 -2.63 -28.95
CA LYS A 186 14.93 -1.84 -29.78
C LYS A 186 16.33 -2.45 -29.90
N ARG A 187 16.60 -3.59 -29.26
CA ARG A 187 17.92 -4.25 -29.18
C ARG A 187 19.02 -3.33 -28.63
N ASN A 188 18.67 -2.43 -27.72
CA ASN A 188 19.60 -1.51 -27.06
C ASN A 188 20.20 -2.15 -25.81
N TRP A 189 21.08 -3.13 -26.01
CA TRP A 189 21.72 -3.88 -24.92
C TRP A 189 22.54 -2.99 -23.99
N ARG A 190 23.13 -1.90 -24.49
CA ARG A 190 23.89 -0.95 -23.67
C ARG A 190 23.02 -0.28 -22.61
N ALA A 191 21.81 0.14 -22.98
CA ALA A 191 20.84 0.69 -22.04
C ALA A 191 20.27 -0.39 -21.12
N LEU A 192 19.98 -1.59 -21.64
CA LEU A 192 19.48 -2.70 -20.83
C LEU A 192 20.47 -3.12 -19.73
N ILE A 193 21.77 -3.22 -20.05
CA ILE A 193 22.81 -3.52 -19.06
C ILE A 193 22.89 -2.42 -18.02
N GLY A 194 22.90 -1.14 -18.42
CA GLY A 194 22.90 -0.02 -17.48
C GLY A 194 21.69 -0.05 -16.54
N TRP A 195 20.52 -0.37 -17.07
CA TRP A 195 19.27 -0.52 -16.31
C TRP A 195 19.34 -1.69 -15.33
N ALA A 196 19.78 -2.87 -15.78
CA ALA A 196 19.86 -4.06 -14.94
C ALA A 196 20.89 -3.90 -13.82
N VAL A 197 22.08 -3.36 -14.14
CA VAL A 197 23.13 -3.13 -13.15
C VAL A 197 22.67 -2.13 -12.09
N SER A 198 22.10 -0.97 -12.48
CA SER A 198 21.70 0.01 -11.47
C SER A 198 20.51 -0.44 -10.62
N ALA A 199 19.52 -1.12 -11.22
CA ALA A 199 18.41 -1.70 -10.45
C ALA A 199 18.92 -2.76 -9.45
N ALA A 200 19.83 -3.63 -9.88
CA ALA A 200 20.46 -4.62 -9.01
C ALA A 200 21.30 -3.97 -7.91
N THR A 201 22.09 -2.93 -8.22
CA THR A 201 22.88 -2.20 -7.21
C THR A 201 21.99 -1.59 -6.13
N ILE A 202 20.88 -0.95 -6.51
CA ILE A 202 19.93 -0.37 -5.56
C ILE A 202 19.23 -1.46 -4.74
N ALA A 203 18.84 -2.57 -5.35
CA ALA A 203 18.24 -3.70 -4.64
C ALA A 203 19.22 -4.33 -3.65
N ILE A 204 20.49 -4.52 -4.03
CA ILE A 204 21.54 -5.04 -3.14
C ILE A 204 21.82 -4.07 -1.99
N ALA A 205 21.92 -2.76 -2.27
CA ALA A 205 22.09 -1.75 -1.22
C ALA A 205 20.92 -1.77 -0.23
N SER A 206 19.69 -1.88 -0.74
CA SER A 206 18.48 -2.01 0.07
C SER A 206 18.50 -3.28 0.92
N LEU A 207 18.90 -4.43 0.37
CA LEU A 207 19.02 -5.69 1.12
C LEU A 207 20.08 -5.62 2.23
N LEU A 208 21.24 -5.01 1.95
CA LEU A 208 22.32 -4.85 2.92
C LEU A 208 21.97 -3.88 4.05
N MET A 209 21.21 -2.83 3.74
CA MET A 209 20.81 -1.81 4.73
C MET A 209 19.59 -2.26 5.54
N PHE A 210 18.51 -2.71 4.88
CA PHE A 210 17.22 -2.96 5.55
C PHE A 210 16.96 -4.42 5.88
N GLY A 211 17.88 -5.33 5.51
CA GLY A 211 17.75 -6.76 5.73
C GLY A 211 16.86 -7.46 4.70
N VAL A 212 16.94 -8.79 4.68
CA VAL A 212 16.24 -9.65 3.71
C VAL A 212 14.74 -9.75 4.03
N GLU A 213 14.37 -9.70 5.31
CA GLU A 213 13.00 -9.98 5.78
C GLU A 213 11.97 -9.01 5.20
N VAL A 214 12.21 -7.69 5.28
CA VAL A 214 11.30 -6.68 4.70
C VAL A 214 11.10 -6.85 3.19
N HIS A 215 12.13 -7.31 2.47
CA HIS A 215 12.06 -7.58 1.03
C HIS A 215 11.26 -8.84 0.74
N ARG A 216 11.41 -9.88 1.55
CA ARG A 216 10.64 -11.12 1.44
C ARG A 216 9.16 -10.86 1.69
N VAL A 217 8.81 -10.09 2.73
CA VAL A 217 7.42 -9.67 2.99
C VAL A 217 6.87 -8.85 1.82
N PHE A 218 7.64 -7.89 1.30
CA PHE A 218 7.21 -7.10 0.15
C PHE A 218 6.92 -7.98 -1.09
N LEU A 219 7.85 -8.86 -1.47
CA LEU A 219 7.73 -9.67 -2.69
C LEU A 219 6.65 -10.73 -2.59
N SER A 220 6.51 -11.37 -1.42
CA SER A 220 5.57 -12.50 -1.23
C SER A 220 4.16 -12.04 -0.90
N GLN A 221 4.00 -11.00 -0.08
CA GLN A 221 2.69 -10.61 0.48
C GLN A 221 2.16 -9.29 -0.11
N VAL A 222 3.01 -8.26 -0.25
CA VAL A 222 2.54 -6.91 -0.61
C VAL A 222 2.43 -6.71 -2.12
N LEU A 223 3.45 -7.11 -2.88
CA LEU A 223 3.55 -6.87 -4.31
C LEU A 223 2.44 -7.57 -5.09
N SER A 224 2.16 -8.83 -4.75
CA SER A 224 1.11 -9.63 -5.37
C SER A 224 -0.23 -8.91 -5.27
N GLN A 225 -0.62 -8.49 -4.07
CA GLN A 225 -1.89 -7.81 -3.81
C GLN A 225 -1.93 -6.39 -4.38
N ALA A 226 -0.85 -5.61 -4.23
CA ALA A 226 -0.75 -4.26 -4.80
C ALA A 226 -0.84 -4.23 -6.33
N SER A 227 -0.33 -5.27 -7.00
CA SER A 227 -0.41 -5.41 -8.46
C SER A 227 -1.83 -5.67 -8.99
N ARG A 228 -2.75 -6.05 -8.10
CA ARG A 228 -4.17 -6.29 -8.39
C ARG A 228 -5.05 -5.07 -8.08
N GLY A 229 -4.45 -3.97 -7.62
CA GLY A 229 -5.18 -2.77 -7.24
C GLY A 229 -5.94 -2.89 -5.92
N ASP A 230 -5.64 -3.93 -5.12
CA ASP A 230 -6.18 -4.15 -3.77
C ASP A 230 -5.50 -3.19 -2.78
N TRP A 231 -5.69 -1.89 -3.00
CA TRP A 231 -5.09 -0.83 -2.21
C TRP A 231 -6.15 0.07 -1.57
N LEU A 232 -5.75 1.22 -1.02
CA LEU A 232 -6.70 2.12 -0.35
C LEU A 232 -7.75 2.66 -1.35
N GLY A 233 -8.99 2.21 -1.21
CA GLY A 233 -10.13 2.57 -2.07
C GLY A 233 -10.14 1.88 -3.44
N PRO A 234 -10.24 0.54 -3.51
CA PRO A 234 -10.16 -0.22 -4.77
C PRO A 234 -11.34 0.05 -5.73
N TYR A 235 -12.43 0.64 -5.24
CA TYR A 235 -13.64 1.00 -5.99
C TYR A 235 -13.81 2.51 -6.20
N VAL A 236 -12.88 3.33 -5.70
CA VAL A 236 -13.01 4.79 -5.73
C VAL A 236 -12.55 5.32 -7.08
N LEU A 237 -13.49 5.69 -7.95
CA LEU A 237 -13.20 6.19 -9.31
C LEU A 237 -12.22 7.38 -9.37
N ALA A 238 -12.09 8.16 -8.27
CA ALA A 238 -11.10 9.22 -8.15
C ALA A 238 -9.63 8.72 -8.18
N GLN A 239 -9.38 7.41 -8.05
CA GLN A 239 -8.06 6.80 -8.24
C GLN A 239 -7.59 6.80 -9.71
N ASN A 240 -8.50 7.11 -10.66
CA ASN A 240 -8.21 7.32 -12.08
C ASN A 240 -7.41 6.18 -12.77
N SER A 241 -7.62 4.94 -12.36
CA SER A 241 -7.05 3.74 -12.99
C SER A 241 -8.13 2.87 -13.64
N PHE A 242 -7.75 2.13 -14.68
CA PHE A 242 -8.66 1.18 -15.33
C PHE A 242 -9.08 0.04 -14.40
N ILE A 243 -8.17 -0.40 -13.52
CA ILE A 243 -8.48 -1.47 -12.58
C ILE A 243 -9.59 -1.06 -11.61
N THR A 244 -9.53 0.18 -11.07
CA THR A 244 -10.59 0.71 -10.20
C THR A 244 -11.88 0.95 -10.96
N LEU A 245 -11.83 1.38 -12.22
CA LEU A 245 -13.02 1.50 -13.07
C LEU A 245 -13.72 0.15 -13.25
N TRP A 246 -12.97 -0.90 -13.61
CA TRP A 246 -13.54 -2.23 -13.80
C TRP A 246 -14.00 -2.86 -12.49
N SER A 247 -13.26 -2.69 -11.40
CA SER A 247 -13.68 -3.13 -10.07
C SER A 247 -14.99 -2.46 -9.65
N HIS A 248 -15.12 -1.14 -9.83
CA HIS A 248 -16.33 -0.39 -9.51
C HIS A 248 -17.55 -0.85 -10.34
N LEU A 249 -17.37 -1.09 -11.64
CA LEU A 249 -18.46 -1.49 -12.52
C LEU A 249 -18.89 -2.94 -12.34
N PHE A 250 -17.95 -3.84 -12.02
CA PHE A 250 -18.16 -5.29 -12.16
C PHE A 250 -18.00 -6.15 -10.91
N LEU A 251 -17.44 -5.64 -9.81
CA LEU A 251 -17.19 -6.43 -8.61
C LEU A 251 -17.95 -5.85 -7.42
N VAL A 252 -18.73 -6.69 -6.73
CA VAL A 252 -19.42 -6.30 -5.49
C VAL A 252 -18.46 -6.29 -4.31
N GLU A 253 -18.67 -5.37 -3.37
CA GLU A 253 -18.12 -5.39 -2.01
C GLU A 253 -19.18 -4.78 -1.08
N PRO A 254 -19.63 -5.46 0.00
CA PRO A 254 -20.83 -5.07 0.76
C PRO A 254 -20.84 -3.64 1.32
N GLU A 255 -19.68 -3.05 1.59
CA GLU A 255 -19.55 -1.73 2.22
C GLU A 255 -19.02 -0.67 1.24
N LEU A 256 -18.04 -1.05 0.42
CA LEU A 256 -17.29 -0.15 -0.45
C LEU A 256 -17.87 -0.06 -1.87
N ASN A 257 -18.58 -1.10 -2.33
CA ASN A 257 -19.22 -1.14 -3.65
C ASN A 257 -20.45 -2.08 -3.67
N PRO A 258 -21.52 -1.76 -2.89
CA PRO A 258 -22.64 -2.68 -2.69
C PRO A 258 -23.49 -2.89 -3.95
N VAL A 259 -23.52 -1.92 -4.85
CA VAL A 259 -24.36 -1.93 -6.05
C VAL A 259 -23.51 -1.61 -7.29
N PRO A 260 -22.64 -2.55 -7.74
CA PRO A 260 -21.94 -2.40 -9.00
C PRO A 260 -22.95 -2.36 -10.16
N SER A 261 -22.58 -1.77 -11.29
CA SER A 261 -23.48 -1.72 -12.47
C SER A 261 -23.86 -3.12 -12.97
N PHE A 262 -22.91 -4.06 -12.98
CA PHE A 262 -23.14 -5.46 -13.34
C PHE A 262 -22.21 -6.38 -12.55
N ASN A 263 -22.68 -7.07 -11.50
CA ASN A 263 -21.81 -7.97 -10.75
C ASN A 263 -21.39 -9.19 -11.60
N SER A 264 -20.17 -9.19 -12.14
CA SER A 264 -19.63 -10.27 -12.96
C SER A 264 -18.09 -10.30 -12.94
N PRO A 265 -17.49 -11.23 -12.18
CA PRO A 265 -16.04 -11.44 -12.17
C PRO A 265 -15.44 -11.73 -13.55
N THR A 266 -16.22 -12.36 -14.45
CA THR A 266 -15.81 -12.64 -15.83
C THR A 266 -15.71 -11.36 -16.67
N LEU A 267 -16.69 -10.45 -16.57
CA LEU A 267 -16.61 -9.16 -17.27
C LEU A 267 -15.43 -8.33 -16.76
N TYR A 268 -15.21 -8.30 -15.45
CA TYR A 268 -14.01 -7.69 -14.86
C TYR A 268 -12.72 -8.25 -15.47
N ALA A 269 -12.57 -9.58 -15.47
CA ALA A 269 -11.36 -10.25 -15.94
C ALA A 269 -11.06 -9.98 -17.41
N VAL A 270 -12.10 -10.06 -18.27
CA VAL A 270 -11.99 -9.80 -19.71
C VAL A 270 -11.72 -8.32 -19.99
N ALA A 271 -12.41 -7.40 -19.31
CA ALA A 271 -12.22 -5.96 -19.49
C ALA A 271 -10.79 -5.54 -19.12
N GLN A 272 -10.30 -5.98 -17.95
CA GLN A 272 -8.93 -5.68 -17.51
C GLN A 272 -7.88 -6.28 -18.46
N ALA A 273 -8.04 -7.54 -18.87
CA ALA A 273 -7.14 -8.20 -19.81
C ALA A 273 -7.12 -7.49 -21.19
N THR A 274 -8.28 -7.07 -21.68
CA THR A 274 -8.43 -6.34 -22.94
C THR A 274 -7.77 -4.98 -22.86
N THR A 275 -8.02 -4.21 -21.79
CA THR A 275 -7.41 -2.90 -21.58
C THR A 275 -5.89 -2.98 -21.60
N VAL A 276 -5.28 -3.84 -20.78
CA VAL A 276 -3.82 -4.00 -20.72
C VAL A 276 -3.26 -4.39 -22.09
N THR A 277 -3.90 -5.35 -22.76
CA THR A 277 -3.47 -5.80 -24.10
C THR A 277 -3.55 -4.66 -25.13
N VAL A 278 -4.67 -3.94 -25.21
CA VAL A 278 -4.86 -2.84 -26.16
C VAL A 278 -3.85 -1.72 -25.92
N LEU A 279 -3.62 -1.33 -24.67
CA LEU A 279 -2.64 -0.30 -24.31
C LEU A 279 -1.23 -0.73 -24.75
N VAL A 280 -0.76 -1.92 -24.36
CA VAL A 280 0.60 -2.38 -24.68
C VAL A 280 0.79 -2.62 -26.19
N PHE A 281 -0.13 -3.33 -26.85
CA PHE A 281 0.02 -3.66 -28.27
C PHE A 281 -0.10 -2.42 -29.16
N SER A 282 -0.97 -1.46 -28.85
CA SER A 282 -1.05 -0.21 -29.61
C SER A 282 0.26 0.58 -29.57
N PHE A 283 0.96 0.57 -28.44
CA PHE A 283 2.30 1.15 -28.30
C PHE A 283 3.35 0.40 -29.12
N LEU A 284 3.45 -0.92 -28.96
CA LEU A 284 4.44 -1.75 -29.64
C LEU A 284 4.32 -1.66 -31.17
N LEU A 285 3.09 -1.62 -31.68
CA LEU A 285 2.81 -1.45 -33.10
C LEU A 285 3.22 -0.06 -33.61
N SER A 286 3.11 1.00 -32.78
CA SER A 286 3.56 2.35 -33.16
C SER A 286 5.08 2.45 -33.31
N ILE A 287 5.84 1.79 -32.42
CA ILE A 287 7.31 1.89 -32.38
C ILE A 287 7.98 1.21 -33.58
N LYS A 288 7.31 0.25 -34.22
CA LYS A 288 7.82 -0.40 -35.45
C LYS A 288 8.02 0.58 -36.61
N ALA A 289 7.31 1.72 -36.62
CA ALA A 289 7.27 2.63 -37.75
C ALA A 289 8.31 3.77 -37.64
N ASP A 290 9.42 3.63 -38.37
CA ASP A 290 10.40 4.69 -38.72
C ASP A 290 11.14 5.37 -37.55
N ARG A 291 12.44 5.63 -37.71
CA ARG A 291 13.35 6.04 -36.61
C ARG A 291 13.73 7.51 -36.64
N THR A 292 12.86 8.40 -37.12
CA THR A 292 13.17 9.84 -37.10
C THR A 292 13.29 10.36 -35.65
N PRO A 293 14.14 11.37 -35.40
CA PRO A 293 14.34 11.93 -34.06
C PRO A 293 13.04 12.41 -33.40
N ASP A 294 12.16 13.07 -34.16
CA ASP A 294 10.88 13.62 -33.65
C ASP A 294 9.89 12.52 -33.30
N ARG A 295 9.76 11.48 -34.12
CA ARG A 295 8.90 10.32 -33.80
C ARG A 295 9.41 9.56 -32.60
N THR A 296 10.73 9.45 -32.46
CA THR A 296 11.33 8.86 -31.27
C THR A 296 10.96 9.67 -30.04
N ALA A 297 11.01 11.00 -30.10
CA ALA A 297 10.55 11.87 -29.01
C ALA A 297 9.06 11.66 -28.68
N LEU A 298 8.18 11.54 -29.67
CA LEU A 298 6.76 11.22 -29.46
C LEU A 298 6.54 9.85 -28.80
N HIS A 299 7.31 8.82 -29.16
CA HIS A 299 7.23 7.51 -28.50
C HIS A 299 7.69 7.57 -27.05
N TRP A 300 8.75 8.35 -26.74
CA TRP A 300 9.15 8.61 -25.35
C TRP A 300 8.06 9.36 -24.59
N ALA A 301 7.45 10.38 -25.20
CA ALA A 301 6.36 11.13 -24.59
C ALA A 301 5.11 10.26 -24.35
N ALA A 302 4.80 9.33 -25.26
CA ALA A 302 3.68 8.38 -25.15
C ALA A 302 3.87 7.30 -24.09
N LEU A 303 5.12 7.00 -23.73
CA LEU A 303 5.41 5.97 -22.76
C LEU A 303 4.96 6.34 -21.36
N VAL A 304 5.22 7.58 -20.90
CA VAL A 304 4.81 7.98 -19.55
C VAL A 304 3.30 7.83 -19.31
N PRO A 305 2.38 8.31 -20.16
CA PRO A 305 0.96 8.06 -19.97
C PRO A 305 0.63 6.57 -20.09
N LEU A 306 1.31 5.79 -20.93
CA LEU A 306 1.15 4.31 -20.92
C LEU A 306 1.50 3.71 -19.56
N LEU A 307 2.64 4.09 -18.95
CA LEU A 307 3.06 3.60 -17.63
C LEU A 307 2.03 3.96 -16.56
N LEU A 308 1.49 5.18 -16.62
CA LEU A 308 0.44 5.61 -15.69
C LEU A 308 -0.87 4.84 -15.92
N LEU A 309 -1.30 4.65 -17.18
CA LEU A 309 -2.53 3.91 -17.49
C LEU A 309 -2.45 2.42 -17.13
N LEU A 310 -1.23 1.84 -17.11
CA LEU A 310 -0.97 0.48 -16.63
C LEU A 310 -0.80 0.40 -15.12
N SER A 311 -0.64 1.52 -14.42
CA SER A 311 -0.55 1.56 -12.96
C SER A 311 -1.88 1.18 -12.33
N THR A 312 -1.83 0.47 -11.21
CA THR A 312 -3.02 0.07 -10.45
C THR A 312 -3.70 1.24 -9.76
N THR A 313 -2.96 2.32 -9.49
CA THR A 313 -3.48 3.62 -9.07
C THR A 313 -2.69 4.74 -9.76
N THR A 314 -3.37 5.80 -10.16
CA THR A 314 -2.73 7.02 -10.67
C THR A 314 -3.05 8.25 -9.83
N GLY A 315 -3.94 8.13 -8.84
CA GLY A 315 -4.23 9.16 -7.85
C GLY A 315 -4.37 10.57 -8.42
N ALA A 316 -4.10 11.58 -7.59
CA ALA A 316 -4.02 12.98 -8.03
C ALA A 316 -2.58 13.49 -8.23
N ASP A 317 -1.60 12.64 -7.94
CA ASP A 317 -0.19 12.93 -7.74
C ASP A 317 0.71 12.40 -8.87
N HIS A 318 0.45 11.19 -9.35
CA HIS A 318 1.20 10.59 -10.45
C HIS A 318 1.20 11.42 -11.75
N PRO A 319 0.17 12.25 -12.07
CA PRO A 319 0.19 13.09 -13.27
C PRO A 319 1.30 14.14 -13.31
N CYS A 320 2.07 14.38 -12.23
CA CYS A 320 3.27 15.22 -12.30
C CYS A 320 4.32 14.66 -13.29
N LEU A 321 4.34 13.35 -13.51
CA LEU A 321 5.23 12.73 -14.50
C LEU A 321 4.84 13.12 -15.94
N LEU A 322 3.59 13.51 -16.19
CA LEU A 322 3.14 13.99 -17.50
C LEU A 322 3.81 15.31 -17.90
N ILE A 323 4.50 16.02 -17.00
CA ILE A 323 5.31 17.19 -17.35
C ILE A 323 6.32 16.82 -18.45
N PHE A 324 6.94 15.63 -18.35
CA PHE A 324 7.81 15.10 -19.38
C PHE A 324 7.09 14.95 -20.73
N THR A 325 5.91 14.33 -20.72
CA THR A 325 5.05 14.15 -21.91
C THR A 325 4.64 15.47 -22.54
N GLY A 326 4.23 16.43 -21.70
CA GLY A 326 3.81 17.75 -22.12
C GLY A 326 4.95 18.50 -22.82
N ILE A 327 6.16 18.49 -22.25
CA ILE A 327 7.31 19.19 -22.83
C ILE A 327 7.83 18.50 -24.10
N VAL A 328 8.16 17.20 -24.01
CA VAL A 328 8.80 16.47 -25.11
C VAL A 328 7.84 16.29 -26.29
N GLY A 329 6.56 16.00 -26.01
CA GLY A 329 5.54 15.88 -27.04
C GLY A 329 5.25 17.21 -27.73
N PHE A 330 5.17 18.31 -26.96
CA PHE A 330 4.94 19.64 -27.52
C PHE A 330 6.09 20.11 -28.42
N ASP A 331 7.34 19.91 -27.97
CA ASP A 331 8.53 20.24 -28.77
C ASP A 331 8.57 19.44 -30.08
N ALA A 332 8.38 18.12 -30.01
CA ALA A 332 8.39 17.25 -31.18
C ALA A 332 7.32 17.61 -32.23
N LEU A 333 6.13 18.06 -31.80
CA LEU A 333 5.08 18.48 -32.72
C LEU A 333 5.38 19.85 -33.35
N LEU A 334 6.02 20.75 -32.60
CA LEU A 334 6.46 22.04 -33.14
C LEU A 334 7.58 21.89 -34.16
N THR A 335 8.56 21.02 -33.92
CA THR A 335 9.66 20.75 -34.87
C THR A 335 9.13 20.14 -36.16
N THR A 336 8.09 19.31 -36.09
CA THR A 336 7.38 18.79 -37.29
C THR A 336 6.45 19.80 -37.98
N GLY A 337 6.40 21.06 -37.53
CA GLY A 337 5.57 22.13 -38.12
C GLY A 337 4.07 22.06 -37.78
N SER A 338 3.64 21.12 -36.94
CA SER A 338 2.22 20.83 -36.69
C SER A 338 1.66 21.61 -35.48
N LYS A 339 1.56 22.94 -35.60
CA LYS A 339 1.08 23.83 -34.51
C LYS A 339 -0.29 23.43 -33.94
N ARG A 340 -1.22 23.01 -34.79
CA ARG A 340 -2.56 22.53 -34.36
C ARG A 340 -2.44 21.32 -33.44
N ASN A 341 -1.61 20.35 -33.80
CA ASN A 341 -1.40 19.14 -33.02
C ASN A 341 -0.70 19.45 -31.69
N ALA A 342 0.27 20.37 -31.70
CA ALA A 342 0.93 20.83 -30.48
C ALA A 342 -0.08 21.48 -29.50
N LEU A 343 -1.03 22.27 -30.00
CA LEU A 343 -2.09 22.86 -29.18
C LEU A 343 -3.04 21.79 -28.62
N ILE A 344 -3.47 20.83 -29.44
CA ILE A 344 -4.32 19.71 -28.98
C ILE A 344 -3.62 18.92 -27.87
N LEU A 345 -2.34 18.60 -28.03
CA LEU A 345 -1.55 17.94 -27.00
C LEU A 345 -1.53 18.73 -25.70
N LEU A 346 -1.29 20.04 -25.79
CA LEU A 346 -1.23 20.92 -24.62
C LEU A 346 -2.58 20.99 -23.88
N LEU A 347 -3.70 21.02 -24.63
CA LEU A 347 -5.04 21.00 -24.06
C LEU A 347 -5.34 19.67 -23.36
N LEU A 348 -5.06 18.53 -24.00
CA LEU A 348 -5.25 17.21 -23.39
C LEU A 348 -4.40 17.03 -22.13
N TYR A 349 -3.15 17.47 -22.20
CA TYR A 349 -2.24 17.50 -21.04
C TYR A 349 -2.77 18.40 -19.91
N ALA A 350 -3.24 19.60 -20.22
CA ALA A 350 -3.79 20.52 -19.23
C ALA A 350 -5.04 19.93 -18.56
N VAL A 351 -5.95 19.30 -19.32
CA VAL A 351 -7.14 18.62 -18.77
C VAL A 351 -6.75 17.44 -17.89
N ALA A 352 -5.78 16.63 -18.31
CA ALA A 352 -5.28 15.51 -17.51
C ALA A 352 -4.67 15.96 -16.17
N CYS A 353 -4.12 17.18 -16.11
CA CYS A 353 -3.53 17.75 -14.90
C CYS A 353 -4.44 18.75 -14.16
N ALA A 354 -5.65 19.01 -14.67
CA ALA A 354 -6.51 20.06 -14.17
C ALA A 354 -7.07 19.72 -12.77
N ARG A 355 -7.22 20.77 -11.94
CA ARG A 355 -8.09 20.72 -10.76
C ARG A 355 -9.52 20.94 -11.21
N VAL A 356 -10.28 19.86 -11.29
CA VAL A 356 -11.71 19.95 -11.59
C VAL A 356 -12.49 20.19 -10.28
N PRO A 357 -13.43 21.16 -10.25
CA PRO A 357 -14.27 21.42 -9.08
C PRO A 357 -14.99 20.16 -8.60
N TYR A 358 -15.22 20.05 -7.29
CA TYR A 358 -15.84 18.87 -6.67
C TYR A 358 -17.13 18.43 -7.38
N ARG A 359 -18.00 19.40 -7.72
CA ARG A 359 -19.25 19.14 -8.46
C ARG A 359 -19.03 18.47 -9.82
N ILE A 360 -18.01 18.85 -10.57
CA ILE A 360 -17.75 18.22 -11.87
C ILE A 360 -17.08 16.87 -11.67
N SER A 361 -16.21 16.74 -10.68
CA SER A 361 -15.58 15.45 -10.36
C SER A 361 -16.56 14.40 -9.83
N THR A 362 -17.70 14.79 -9.24
CA THR A 362 -18.74 13.83 -8.87
C THR A 362 -19.58 13.39 -10.07
N TRP A 363 -19.80 14.27 -11.04
CA TRP A 363 -20.54 13.94 -12.28
C TRP A 363 -19.72 13.12 -13.27
N PHE A 364 -18.41 13.38 -13.36
CA PHE A 364 -17.51 12.65 -14.25
C PHE A 364 -16.20 12.28 -13.53
N PRO A 365 -16.25 11.30 -12.61
CA PRO A 365 -15.12 10.97 -11.73
C PRO A 365 -13.91 10.39 -12.47
N VAL A 366 -14.10 9.90 -13.70
CA VAL A 366 -13.05 9.32 -14.57
C VAL A 366 -12.46 10.31 -15.57
N TYR A 367 -12.66 11.62 -15.38
CA TYR A 367 -12.20 12.62 -16.35
C TYR A 367 -10.69 12.62 -16.59
N ARG A 368 -9.85 12.35 -15.58
CA ARG A 368 -8.39 12.31 -15.81
C ARG A 368 -8.01 11.02 -16.52
N LEU A 369 -8.59 9.89 -16.13
CA LEU A 369 -8.37 8.61 -16.82
C LEU A 369 -8.71 8.74 -18.32
N THR A 370 -9.84 9.36 -18.64
CA THR A 370 -10.23 9.60 -20.04
C THR A 370 -9.31 10.59 -20.74
N ALA A 371 -8.94 11.72 -20.11
CA ALA A 371 -8.00 12.69 -20.67
C ALA A 371 -6.60 12.08 -20.92
N MET A 372 -6.09 11.26 -19.99
CA MET A 372 -4.82 10.55 -20.12
C MET A 372 -4.87 9.49 -21.23
N THR A 373 -5.99 8.78 -21.35
CA THR A 373 -6.21 7.81 -22.44
C THR A 373 -6.26 8.52 -23.80
N MET A 374 -6.94 9.66 -23.88
CA MET A 374 -6.97 10.49 -25.09
C MET A 374 -5.59 11.07 -25.42
N LEU A 375 -4.84 11.55 -24.42
CA LEU A 375 -3.48 12.05 -24.59
C LEU A 375 -2.55 10.95 -25.14
N TYR A 376 -2.63 9.75 -24.57
CA TYR A 376 -1.90 8.57 -25.03
C TYR A 376 -2.27 8.21 -26.48
N ALA A 377 -3.55 8.05 -26.77
CA ALA A 377 -4.03 7.73 -28.12
C ALA A 377 -3.63 8.80 -29.14
N PHE A 378 -3.68 10.08 -28.76
CA PHE A 378 -3.27 11.20 -29.60
C PHE A 378 -1.77 11.16 -29.91
N LEU A 379 -0.92 10.87 -28.93
CA LEU A 379 0.53 10.74 -29.14
C LEU A 379 0.85 9.58 -30.09
N LEU A 380 0.17 8.43 -29.95
CA LEU A 380 0.30 7.34 -30.89
C LEU A 380 -0.15 7.75 -32.30
N TYR A 381 -1.30 8.42 -32.41
CA TYR A 381 -1.80 8.93 -33.69
C TYR A 381 -0.78 9.88 -34.36
N ALA A 382 -0.25 10.84 -33.61
CA ALA A 382 0.69 11.82 -34.11
C ALA A 382 2.06 11.22 -34.49
N SER A 383 2.44 10.10 -33.86
CA SER A 383 3.68 9.39 -34.19
C SER A 383 3.64 8.62 -35.51
N ARG A 384 2.44 8.32 -36.06
CA ARG A 384 2.29 7.46 -37.25
C ARG A 384 2.78 8.14 -38.54
N LYS A 385 3.55 7.40 -39.34
CA LYS A 385 3.96 7.78 -40.71
C LYS A 385 2.84 7.57 -41.72
N ASP A 386 2.22 6.40 -41.66
CA ASP A 386 1.18 5.95 -42.58
C ASP A 386 -0.14 5.89 -41.81
N ARG A 387 -1.21 6.48 -42.38
CA ARG A 387 -2.53 6.48 -41.75
C ARG A 387 -3.23 5.13 -41.91
N ARG A 388 -2.74 4.25 -42.79
CA ARG A 388 -3.27 2.90 -42.99
C ARG A 388 -2.60 1.91 -42.04
N LEU A 389 -3.37 1.33 -41.12
CA LEU A 389 -2.93 0.22 -40.29
C LEU A 389 -2.71 -1.00 -41.19
N ARG A 390 -1.45 -1.42 -41.39
CA ARG A 390 -1.17 -2.72 -42.01
C ARG A 390 -1.50 -3.80 -40.98
N PHE A 391 -2.65 -4.43 -41.19
CA PHE A 391 -3.13 -5.50 -40.33
C PHE A 391 -2.33 -6.79 -40.61
N GLU A 392 -1.50 -7.21 -39.64
CA GLU A 392 -0.86 -8.53 -39.70
C GLU A 392 -1.58 -9.47 -38.72
N TRP A 393 -2.11 -10.59 -39.22
CA TRP A 393 -2.83 -11.61 -38.43
C TRP A 393 -2.06 -12.07 -37.19
N ARG A 394 -0.73 -12.12 -37.27
CA ARG A 394 0.16 -12.51 -36.16
C ARG A 394 0.00 -11.62 -34.92
N TRP A 395 -0.21 -10.31 -35.09
CA TRP A 395 -0.42 -9.40 -33.95
C TRP A 395 -1.81 -9.52 -33.36
N LEU A 396 -2.83 -9.79 -34.19
CA LEU A 396 -4.16 -10.10 -33.69
C LEU A 396 -4.12 -11.40 -32.86
N ALA A 397 -3.51 -12.46 -33.40
CA ALA A 397 -3.38 -13.73 -32.71
C ALA A 397 -2.64 -13.58 -31.37
N ALA A 398 -1.52 -12.86 -31.36
CA ALA A 398 -0.78 -12.57 -30.12
C ALA A 398 -1.60 -11.74 -29.12
N GLY A 399 -2.40 -10.78 -29.59
CA GLY A 399 -3.32 -10.01 -28.76
C GLY A 399 -4.42 -10.89 -28.15
N VAL A 400 -5.04 -11.76 -28.94
CA VAL A 400 -6.08 -12.70 -28.46
C VAL A 400 -5.51 -13.67 -27.42
N ILE A 401 -4.31 -14.22 -27.66
CA ILE A 401 -3.62 -15.09 -26.70
C ILE A 401 -3.32 -14.33 -25.40
N SER A 402 -2.83 -13.08 -25.50
CA SER A 402 -2.59 -12.20 -24.35
C SER A 402 -3.87 -12.00 -23.52
N VAL A 403 -4.99 -11.68 -24.17
CA VAL A 403 -6.29 -11.51 -23.50
C VAL A 403 -6.72 -12.82 -22.81
N ALA A 404 -6.59 -13.98 -23.47
CA ALA A 404 -6.97 -15.26 -22.89
C ALA A 404 -6.15 -15.60 -21.63
N ILE A 405 -4.82 -15.43 -21.69
CA ILE A 405 -3.91 -15.70 -20.56
C ILE A 405 -4.22 -14.76 -19.39
N LEU A 406 -4.32 -13.45 -19.66
CA LEU A 406 -4.60 -12.45 -18.62
C LEU A 406 -6.00 -12.62 -18.03
N THR A 407 -7.00 -13.01 -18.83
CA THR A 407 -8.35 -13.32 -18.34
C THR A 407 -8.32 -14.51 -17.40
N ALA A 408 -7.65 -15.60 -17.77
CA ALA A 408 -7.50 -16.77 -16.91
C ALA A 408 -6.78 -16.44 -15.60
N HIS A 409 -5.76 -15.58 -15.65
CA HIS A 409 -5.07 -15.08 -14.46
C HIS A 409 -5.99 -14.26 -13.55
N ASN A 410 -6.69 -13.26 -14.11
CA ASN A 410 -7.63 -12.42 -13.36
C ASN A 410 -8.78 -13.22 -12.74
N LEU A 411 -9.32 -14.22 -13.47
CA LEU A 411 -10.37 -15.12 -12.96
C LEU A 411 -9.89 -15.97 -11.78
N ARG A 412 -8.63 -16.44 -11.81
CA ARG A 412 -8.05 -17.18 -10.69
C ARG A 412 -7.91 -16.31 -9.44
N ILE A 413 -7.54 -15.04 -9.62
CA ILE A 413 -7.36 -14.06 -8.54
C ILE A 413 -8.68 -13.76 -7.82
N VAL A 414 -9.75 -13.53 -8.57
CA VAL A 414 -11.06 -13.15 -8.01
C VAL A 414 -11.87 -14.35 -7.53
N ARG A 415 -11.35 -15.57 -7.70
CA ARG A 415 -11.97 -16.80 -7.23
C ARG A 415 -12.05 -16.80 -5.70
N ASP A 416 -13.18 -17.25 -5.17
CA ASP A 416 -13.45 -17.39 -3.73
C ASP A 416 -13.38 -16.07 -2.94
N ARG A 417 -13.26 -14.92 -3.62
CA ARG A 417 -13.20 -13.57 -3.03
C ARG A 417 -14.43 -13.21 -2.19
N GLU A 418 -15.59 -13.76 -2.54
CA GLU A 418 -16.89 -13.43 -1.92
C GLU A 418 -17.26 -14.39 -0.78
N GLU A 419 -16.38 -15.36 -0.43
CA GLU A 419 -16.70 -16.43 0.52
C GLU A 419 -17.09 -15.93 1.92
N ASP A 420 -16.61 -14.75 2.32
CA ASP A 420 -16.81 -14.17 3.64
C ASP A 420 -17.85 -13.03 3.67
N PHE A 421 -18.30 -12.51 2.52
CA PHE A 421 -19.11 -11.28 2.45
C PHE A 421 -20.42 -11.37 3.24
N GLY A 422 -21.14 -12.48 3.11
CA GLY A 422 -22.40 -12.70 3.83
C GLY A 422 -22.25 -12.97 5.34
N ARG A 423 -21.01 -13.01 5.84
CA ARG A 423 -20.67 -13.32 7.24
C ARG A 423 -20.01 -12.13 7.95
N ARG A 424 -19.86 -10.99 7.28
CA ARG A 424 -19.22 -9.80 7.85
C ARG A 424 -20.15 -9.14 8.87
N LEU A 425 -19.55 -8.71 9.97
CA LEU A 425 -20.21 -7.80 10.90
C LEU A 425 -20.35 -6.42 10.23
N PRO A 426 -21.40 -5.66 10.57
CA PRO A 426 -21.50 -4.27 10.12
C PRO A 426 -20.29 -3.46 10.60
N SER A 427 -19.71 -2.64 9.72
CA SER A 427 -18.67 -1.67 10.08
C SER A 427 -19.27 -0.25 10.15
N PRO A 428 -18.77 0.61 11.05
CA PRO A 428 -19.01 2.05 10.97
C PRO A 428 -18.73 2.58 9.55
N SER A 429 -19.63 3.40 9.01
CA SER A 429 -19.51 3.93 7.63
C SER A 429 -18.26 4.79 7.36
N SER A 430 -17.54 5.20 8.41
CA SER A 430 -16.35 6.05 8.35
C SER A 430 -15.02 5.31 8.53
N GLY A 431 -15.03 4.04 8.93
CA GLY A 431 -13.82 3.24 9.16
C GLY A 431 -13.18 2.73 7.88
N HIS A 432 -11.85 2.62 7.87
CA HIS A 432 -11.08 2.05 6.76
C HIS A 432 -10.71 0.58 6.99
N ARG A 433 -10.60 0.16 8.25
CA ARG A 433 -10.13 -1.18 8.66
C ARG A 433 -10.73 -1.52 10.03
N ALA A 434 -11.33 -2.70 10.16
CA ALA A 434 -11.66 -3.32 11.43
C ALA A 434 -10.78 -4.57 11.63
N ALA A 435 -10.14 -4.70 12.78
CA ALA A 435 -9.18 -5.77 13.06
C ALA A 435 -9.16 -6.17 14.54
N ASN A 436 -8.51 -7.30 14.83
CA ASN A 436 -8.36 -7.85 16.19
C ASN A 436 -9.71 -8.00 16.90
N PRO A 437 -10.65 -8.79 16.34
CA PRO A 437 -11.93 -8.99 16.97
C PRO A 437 -11.76 -9.78 18.27
N VAL A 438 -12.49 -9.40 19.30
CA VAL A 438 -12.46 -10.03 20.61
C VAL A 438 -13.88 -10.20 21.13
N PRO A 439 -14.29 -11.42 21.52
CA PRO A 439 -15.59 -11.64 22.12
C PRO A 439 -15.63 -11.06 23.53
N VAL A 440 -16.69 -10.34 23.84
CA VAL A 440 -16.94 -9.72 25.15
C VAL A 440 -18.33 -10.06 25.65
N ALA A 441 -18.63 -9.75 26.90
CA ALA A 441 -19.97 -9.93 27.45
C ALA A 441 -21.00 -9.16 26.59
N GLY A 442 -21.93 -9.89 25.96
CA GLY A 442 -23.00 -9.31 25.15
C GLY A 442 -22.63 -8.87 23.73
N GLY A 443 -21.37 -9.00 23.29
CA GLY A 443 -20.97 -8.46 21.99
C GLY A 443 -19.57 -8.83 21.50
N VAL A 444 -19.06 -8.04 20.56
CA VAL A 444 -17.71 -8.17 19.98
C VAL A 444 -17.04 -6.80 20.02
N ALA A 445 -15.88 -6.71 20.67
CA ALA A 445 -15.02 -5.54 20.60
C ALA A 445 -13.97 -5.72 19.50
N PHE A 446 -13.56 -4.65 18.83
CA PHE A 446 -12.47 -4.69 17.85
C PHE A 446 -11.80 -3.32 17.73
N THR A 447 -10.62 -3.32 17.12
CA THR A 447 -9.90 -2.07 16.77
C THR A 447 -10.33 -1.59 15.40
N GLU A 448 -10.69 -0.32 15.27
CA GLU A 448 -11.04 0.31 14.00
C GLU A 448 -10.07 1.43 13.64
N MET A 449 -9.58 1.43 12.40
CA MET A 449 -8.87 2.57 11.81
C MET A 449 -9.89 3.56 11.26
N GLN A 450 -10.01 4.72 11.89
CA GLN A 450 -10.85 5.82 11.43
C GLN A 450 -10.10 6.72 10.43
N ARG A 451 -10.54 7.97 10.25
CA ARG A 451 -9.85 8.99 9.44
C ARG A 451 -8.69 9.67 10.16
N THR A 452 -8.78 9.77 11.49
CA THR A 452 -7.86 10.56 12.32
C THR A 452 -6.97 9.71 13.21
N GLY A 453 -7.29 8.44 13.45
CA GLY A 453 -6.58 7.58 14.37
C GLY A 453 -7.23 6.20 14.45
N TYR A 454 -6.91 5.47 15.51
CA TYR A 454 -7.47 4.16 15.82
C TYR A 454 -8.28 4.22 17.11
N GLU A 455 -9.42 3.54 17.13
CA GLU A 455 -10.26 3.45 18.33
C GLU A 455 -10.73 2.01 18.58
N ALA A 456 -11.19 1.77 19.81
CA ALA A 456 -11.95 0.57 20.12
C ALA A 456 -13.43 0.79 19.82
N VAL A 457 -14.03 -0.17 19.14
CA VAL A 457 -15.45 -0.20 18.80
C VAL A 457 -16.07 -1.45 19.41
N LEU A 458 -17.22 -1.28 20.05
CA LEU A 458 -18.06 -2.37 20.55
C LEU A 458 -19.26 -2.56 19.63
N PHE A 459 -19.42 -3.77 19.10
CA PHE A 459 -20.62 -4.21 18.40
C PHE A 459 -21.49 -5.03 19.34
N GLN A 460 -22.67 -4.51 19.68
CA GLN A 460 -23.62 -5.13 20.61
C GLN A 460 -25.06 -4.85 20.15
N ASP A 461 -25.93 -5.87 20.19
CA ASP A 461 -27.35 -5.76 19.82
C ASP A 461 -27.65 -5.15 18.44
N GLY A 462 -26.69 -5.21 17.52
CA GLY A 462 -26.81 -4.63 16.17
C GLY A 462 -26.29 -3.20 16.05
N ASP A 463 -25.94 -2.57 17.16
CA ASP A 463 -25.41 -1.21 17.24
C ASP A 463 -23.89 -1.20 17.44
N LEU A 464 -23.27 -0.10 17.03
CA LEU A 464 -21.83 0.15 17.12
C LEU A 464 -21.58 1.31 18.09
N HIS A 465 -20.77 1.07 19.12
CA HIS A 465 -20.41 2.05 20.13
C HIS A 465 -18.91 2.29 20.12
N SER A 466 -18.49 3.48 19.69
CA SER A 466 -17.10 3.94 19.81
C SER A 466 -16.75 4.21 21.27
N MET A 467 -15.55 3.80 21.69
CA MET A 467 -15.06 4.05 23.04
C MET A 467 -14.21 5.33 23.05
N PRO A 468 -14.59 6.37 23.83
CA PRO A 468 -13.93 7.65 23.81
C PRO A 468 -12.63 7.62 24.63
N LEU A 469 -11.57 7.06 24.06
CA LEU A 469 -10.23 7.04 24.62
C LEU A 469 -9.38 8.18 24.03
N SER A 470 -8.42 8.71 24.79
CA SER A 470 -7.67 9.93 24.45
C SER A 470 -6.65 9.74 23.33
N ASP A 471 -6.09 8.54 23.23
CA ASP A 471 -5.00 8.17 22.33
C ASP A 471 -5.42 6.99 21.42
N ASP A 472 -4.59 6.67 20.43
CA ASP A 472 -4.87 5.57 19.51
C ASP A 472 -5.00 4.23 20.26
N VAL A 473 -6.07 3.50 19.96
CA VAL A 473 -6.30 2.15 20.48
C VAL A 473 -5.89 1.11 19.45
N LEU A 474 -4.74 0.47 19.67
CA LEU A 474 -4.12 -0.43 18.68
C LEU A 474 -4.32 -1.92 18.97
N SER A 475 -4.79 -2.27 20.17
CA SER A 475 -5.11 -3.63 20.60
C SER A 475 -6.19 -3.60 21.69
N VAL A 476 -7.06 -4.60 21.69
CA VAL A 476 -8.11 -4.80 22.70
C VAL A 476 -8.11 -6.26 23.15
N ALA A 477 -8.49 -6.54 24.40
CA ALA A 477 -8.75 -7.88 24.93
C ALA A 477 -9.88 -7.86 25.94
N GLY A 478 -10.59 -8.97 25.99
CA GLY A 478 -11.80 -9.15 26.77
C GLY A 478 -12.24 -10.60 26.69
N ALA A 479 -13.23 -10.94 27.49
CA ALA A 479 -13.81 -12.27 27.55
C ALA A 479 -15.31 -12.16 27.83
N GLN A 480 -16.10 -13.14 27.39
CA GLN A 480 -17.54 -13.16 27.65
C GLN A 480 -17.90 -13.31 29.14
N THR A 481 -16.98 -13.85 29.92
CA THR A 481 -17.12 -14.11 31.36
C THR A 481 -16.82 -12.87 32.21
N SER A 482 -16.33 -11.78 31.60
CA SER A 482 -15.91 -10.57 32.31
C SER A 482 -16.63 -9.32 31.80
N PRO A 483 -17.05 -8.42 32.70
CA PRO A 483 -17.55 -7.10 32.32
C PRO A 483 -16.44 -6.10 31.98
N LEU A 484 -15.16 -6.51 32.09
CA LEU A 484 -14.01 -5.65 31.85
C LEU A 484 -13.45 -5.85 30.44
N LEU A 485 -13.11 -4.73 29.81
CA LEU A 485 -12.33 -4.68 28.58
C LEU A 485 -10.96 -4.05 28.87
N TYR A 486 -9.92 -4.66 28.34
CA TYR A 486 -8.56 -4.16 28.34
C TYR A 486 -8.24 -3.58 26.97
N SER A 487 -7.58 -2.43 26.95
CA SER A 487 -7.20 -1.73 25.72
C SER A 487 -5.77 -1.23 25.82
N GLU A 488 -5.05 -1.28 24.70
CA GLU A 488 -3.75 -0.62 24.55
C GLU A 488 -4.00 0.85 24.18
N LEU A 489 -3.45 1.80 24.95
CA LEU A 489 -3.34 3.20 24.57
C LEU A 489 -1.92 3.47 24.08
N ALA A 490 -1.78 3.76 22.79
CA ALA A 490 -0.49 3.98 22.15
C ALA A 490 -0.15 5.48 22.08
N GLY A 491 0.63 5.96 23.05
CA GLY A 491 1.18 7.31 23.08
C GLY A 491 2.68 7.31 22.81
N ARG A 492 3.47 8.04 23.63
CA ARG A 492 4.94 7.95 23.63
C ARG A 492 5.48 6.59 24.08
N GLN A 493 4.65 5.88 24.82
CA GLN A 493 4.79 4.49 25.23
C GLN A 493 3.40 3.86 25.14
N SER A 494 3.34 2.53 25.03
CA SER A 494 2.06 1.80 25.05
C SER A 494 1.71 1.38 26.47
N PHE A 495 0.52 1.78 26.92
CA PHE A 495 -0.01 1.40 28.23
C PHE A 495 -1.29 0.59 28.09
N ILE A 496 -1.42 -0.42 28.94
CA ILE A 496 -2.62 -1.21 29.10
C ILE A 496 -3.53 -0.48 30.08
N VAL A 497 -4.75 -0.23 29.65
CA VAL A 497 -5.82 0.28 30.50
C VAL A 497 -6.98 -0.71 30.55
N ARG A 498 -7.77 -0.64 31.62
CA ARG A 498 -9.01 -1.39 31.75
C ARG A 498 -10.20 -0.47 31.95
N LEU A 499 -11.35 -0.86 31.39
CA LEU A 499 -12.62 -0.14 31.52
C LEU A 499 -13.77 -1.14 31.68
N ALA A 500 -14.84 -0.71 32.35
CA ALA A 500 -16.04 -1.51 32.52
C ALA A 500 -17.01 -1.27 31.36
N LEU A 501 -17.50 -2.34 30.74
CA LEU A 501 -18.37 -2.29 29.56
C LEU A 501 -19.73 -1.63 29.85
N ASP A 502 -20.21 -1.67 31.09
CA ASP A 502 -21.43 -0.99 31.54
C ASP A 502 -21.24 0.52 31.73
N ARG A 503 -19.99 1.01 31.71
CA ARG A 503 -19.61 2.42 31.96
C ARG A 503 -18.57 2.91 30.97
N LEU A 504 -18.86 2.80 29.67
CA LEU A 504 -17.95 3.21 28.58
C LEU A 504 -17.47 4.67 28.64
N GLY A 505 -18.17 5.55 29.37
CA GLY A 505 -17.76 6.96 29.58
C GLY A 505 -16.90 7.21 30.83
N SER A 506 -16.58 6.18 31.62
CA SER A 506 -15.73 6.32 32.80
C SER A 506 -14.24 6.42 32.42
N ALA A 507 -13.46 7.10 33.26
CA ALA A 507 -12.02 7.20 33.04
C ALA A 507 -11.38 5.81 33.14
N PRO A 508 -10.55 5.41 32.16
CA PRO A 508 -9.93 4.09 32.17
C PRO A 508 -8.87 4.00 33.28
N GLU A 509 -8.71 2.81 33.87
CA GLU A 509 -7.72 2.56 34.91
C GLU A 509 -6.44 1.97 34.29
N ALA A 510 -5.28 2.55 34.60
CA ALA A 510 -3.99 2.06 34.13
C ALA A 510 -3.60 0.75 34.84
N VAL A 511 -3.15 -0.24 34.07
CA VAL A 511 -2.78 -1.58 34.58
C VAL A 511 -1.28 -1.79 34.54
N SER A 512 -0.66 -1.68 33.36
CA SER A 512 0.77 -1.92 33.14
C SER A 512 1.20 -1.31 31.81
N GLU A 513 2.48 -1.02 31.65
CA GLU A 513 3.09 -0.83 30.33
C GLU A 513 3.04 -2.14 29.51
N GLY A 514 2.65 -2.06 28.25
CA GLY A 514 2.51 -3.20 27.33
C GLY A 514 1.64 -2.91 26.10
N GLN A 515 1.72 -3.80 25.12
CA GLN A 515 1.03 -3.78 23.83
C GLN A 515 0.58 -5.19 23.44
N GLU A 516 -0.25 -5.32 22.41
CA GLU A 516 -0.69 -6.63 21.85
C GLU A 516 -1.16 -7.61 22.93
N LEU A 517 -2.24 -7.22 23.60
CA LEU A 517 -2.76 -7.87 24.79
C LEU A 517 -3.81 -8.94 24.47
N VAL A 518 -3.89 -9.96 25.31
CA VAL A 518 -4.86 -11.06 25.21
C VAL A 518 -5.30 -11.48 26.61
N LEU A 519 -6.60 -11.75 26.76
CA LEU A 519 -7.22 -12.18 28.00
C LEU A 519 -7.60 -13.66 27.91
N SER A 520 -7.44 -14.42 29.00
CA SER A 520 -7.90 -15.79 29.05
C SER A 520 -9.42 -15.89 29.00
N PRO A 521 -9.99 -17.00 28.49
CA PRO A 521 -11.45 -17.18 28.40
C PRO A 521 -12.18 -17.05 29.74
N ASP A 522 -11.51 -17.40 30.84
CA ASP A 522 -11.99 -17.28 32.21
C ASP A 522 -11.62 -15.95 32.89
N ALA A 523 -11.02 -15.02 32.13
CA ALA A 523 -10.61 -13.68 32.55
C ALA A 523 -9.62 -13.60 33.73
N LYS A 524 -8.96 -14.70 34.10
CA LYS A 524 -7.99 -14.75 35.21
C LYS A 524 -6.58 -14.32 34.82
N TRP A 525 -6.24 -14.43 33.55
CA TRP A 525 -4.90 -14.18 33.05
C TRP A 525 -4.90 -13.16 31.92
N LEU A 526 -4.00 -12.20 32.02
CA LEU A 526 -3.72 -11.19 31.00
C LEU A 526 -2.29 -11.40 30.50
N ALA A 527 -2.13 -11.75 29.23
CA ALA A 527 -0.84 -11.82 28.56
C ALA A 527 -0.67 -10.63 27.61
N PHE A 528 0.54 -10.14 27.47
CA PHE A 528 0.84 -8.98 26.63
C PHE A 528 2.32 -8.94 26.24
N ILE A 529 2.65 -8.12 25.26
CA ILE A 529 4.01 -7.90 24.77
C ILE A 529 4.54 -6.58 25.32
N ARG A 530 5.84 -6.54 25.62
CA ARG A 530 6.59 -5.28 25.79
C ARG A 530 7.69 -5.24 24.75
N GLU A 531 7.81 -4.12 24.05
CA GLU A 531 8.81 -3.95 23.00
C GLU A 531 9.72 -2.77 23.34
N GLU A 532 11.03 -3.02 23.29
CA GLU A 532 12.03 -1.98 23.47
C GLU A 532 13.00 -2.02 22.28
N ARG A 533 12.97 -0.97 21.45
CA ARG A 533 13.81 -0.82 20.24
C ARG A 533 13.78 -2.05 19.31
N GLY A 534 12.59 -2.61 19.08
CA GLY A 534 12.41 -3.79 18.21
C GLY A 534 12.72 -5.14 18.87
N SER A 535 13.07 -5.17 20.15
CA SER A 535 13.16 -6.40 20.94
C SER A 535 11.89 -6.60 21.75
N SER A 536 11.04 -7.53 21.29
CA SER A 536 9.76 -7.85 21.93
C SER A 536 9.93 -8.93 23.00
N THR A 537 9.25 -8.82 24.13
CA THR A 537 9.22 -9.82 25.23
C THR A 537 7.77 -10.08 25.62
N ALA A 538 7.43 -11.32 25.97
CA ALA A 538 6.07 -11.66 26.39
C ALA A 538 5.97 -11.73 27.91
N TRP A 539 4.89 -11.17 28.44
CA TRP A 539 4.61 -11.04 29.86
C TRP A 539 3.22 -11.55 30.20
N LEU A 540 3.04 -11.93 31.46
CA LEU A 540 1.82 -12.50 31.99
C LEU A 540 1.52 -11.91 33.37
N SER A 541 0.26 -11.54 33.59
CA SER A 541 -0.25 -11.09 34.89
C SER A 541 -1.54 -11.84 35.24
N ALA A 542 -1.76 -12.09 36.53
CA ALA A 542 -3.10 -12.42 37.01
C ALA A 542 -3.92 -11.12 37.07
N THR A 543 -5.20 -11.18 36.71
CA THR A 543 -6.09 -10.00 36.64
C THR A 543 -6.55 -9.50 38.00
N ASP A 544 -6.71 -10.42 38.96
CA ASP A 544 -7.15 -10.12 40.33
C ASP A 544 -5.98 -9.88 41.30
N SER A 545 -4.73 -10.17 40.88
CA SER A 545 -3.55 -9.97 41.73
C SER A 545 -2.93 -8.60 41.51
N LYS A 546 -2.32 -8.07 42.58
CA LYS A 546 -1.44 -6.89 42.52
C LYS A 546 0.01 -7.26 42.26
N ASP A 547 0.32 -8.54 42.08
CA ASP A 547 1.66 -9.00 41.77
C ASP A 547 2.16 -8.38 40.46
N PRO A 548 3.45 -8.05 40.37
CA PRO A 548 4.01 -7.51 39.14
C PRO A 548 3.92 -8.55 38.01
N PRO A 549 3.70 -8.12 36.75
CA PRO A 549 3.72 -9.00 35.61
C PRO A 549 5.04 -9.76 35.51
N ARG A 550 4.99 -11.04 35.14
CA ARG A 550 6.16 -11.91 34.96
C ARG A 550 6.47 -12.11 33.48
N MET A 551 7.75 -12.10 33.13
CA MET A 551 8.19 -12.47 31.78
C MET A 551 8.03 -13.97 31.57
N ILE A 552 7.45 -14.35 30.44
CA ILE A 552 7.21 -15.75 30.04
C ILE A 552 7.97 -16.15 28.76
N LEU A 553 8.28 -15.21 27.88
CA LEU A 553 9.16 -15.42 26.73
C LEU A 553 10.18 -14.28 26.61
N PRO A 554 11.48 -14.58 26.61
CA PRO A 554 12.53 -13.60 26.37
C PRO A 554 12.61 -13.21 24.89
N GLY A 555 13.28 -12.09 24.60
CA GLY A 555 13.36 -11.51 23.26
C GLY A 555 14.10 -12.36 22.23
N THR A 556 14.86 -13.37 22.65
CA THR A 556 15.49 -14.36 21.76
C THR A 556 14.48 -15.15 20.94
N TYR A 557 13.21 -15.22 21.38
CA TYR A 557 12.14 -15.86 20.63
C TYR A 557 11.45 -14.91 19.64
N HIS A 558 11.62 -13.59 19.75
CA HIS A 558 10.90 -12.62 18.92
C HIS A 558 9.37 -12.86 18.92
N PRO A 559 8.69 -12.76 20.07
CA PRO A 559 7.24 -12.95 20.16
C PRO A 559 6.49 -11.91 19.32
N LEU A 560 5.56 -12.37 18.50
CA LEU A 560 4.73 -11.55 17.63
C LEU A 560 3.31 -11.41 18.19
N GLU A 561 2.61 -12.52 18.42
CA GLU A 561 1.25 -12.53 18.99
C GLU A 561 1.10 -13.65 20.03
N LEU A 562 0.17 -13.46 20.96
CA LEU A 562 -0.06 -14.37 22.07
C LEU A 562 -1.52 -14.85 22.10
N SER A 563 -1.72 -16.07 22.58
CA SER A 563 -3.01 -16.61 22.99
C SER A 563 -2.85 -17.39 24.28
N ILE A 564 -3.85 -17.37 25.15
CA ILE A 564 -3.75 -17.92 26.48
C ILE A 564 -4.93 -18.83 26.79
N THR A 565 -4.63 -19.94 27.45
CA THR A 565 -5.63 -20.90 27.94
C THR A 565 -6.15 -20.49 29.32
N SER A 566 -7.29 -21.05 29.75
CA SER A 566 -7.80 -20.83 31.11
C SER A 566 -6.86 -21.38 32.21
N GLN A 567 -5.96 -22.31 31.87
CA GLN A 567 -4.92 -22.80 32.80
C GLN A 567 -3.73 -21.85 32.91
N GLY A 568 -3.64 -20.84 32.04
CA GLY A 568 -2.53 -19.89 31.97
C GLY A 568 -1.36 -20.31 31.08
N ASP A 569 -1.44 -21.47 30.41
CA ASP A 569 -0.51 -21.84 29.35
C ASP A 569 -0.70 -20.91 28.14
N VAL A 570 0.39 -20.55 27.47
CA VAL A 570 0.40 -19.56 26.38
C VAL A 570 0.85 -20.20 25.07
N VAL A 571 0.07 -20.02 24.01
CA VAL A 571 0.48 -20.30 22.64
C VAL A 571 0.92 -18.99 22.00
N ALA A 572 2.17 -18.90 21.56
CA ALA A 572 2.74 -17.70 20.98
C ALA A 572 3.19 -17.93 19.53
N ALA A 573 2.96 -16.95 18.67
CA ALA A 573 3.67 -16.83 17.40
C ALA A 573 5.03 -16.16 17.66
N VAL A 574 6.10 -16.74 17.10
CA VAL A 574 7.48 -16.35 17.36
C VAL A 574 8.31 -16.38 16.06
N GLY A 575 9.42 -15.64 16.05
CA GLY A 575 10.35 -15.58 14.93
C GLY A 575 10.11 -14.39 13.98
N ASN A 576 10.64 -14.49 12.77
CA ASN A 576 10.53 -13.42 11.77
C ASN A 576 9.13 -13.36 11.17
N VAL A 577 8.67 -12.15 10.82
CA VAL A 577 7.36 -11.92 10.18
C VAL A 577 7.15 -12.71 8.89
N SER A 578 8.23 -13.01 8.17
CA SER A 578 8.17 -13.75 6.91
C SER A 578 8.07 -15.27 7.08
N ASP A 579 8.44 -15.79 8.26
CA ASP A 579 8.49 -17.22 8.58
C ASP A 579 8.16 -17.48 10.07
N PRO A 580 6.98 -17.04 10.56
CA PRO A 580 6.59 -17.25 11.95
C PRO A 580 6.22 -18.71 12.22
N HIS A 581 6.47 -19.16 13.44
CA HIS A 581 6.08 -20.48 13.93
C HIS A 581 5.43 -20.37 15.32
N LEU A 582 4.67 -21.40 15.70
CA LEU A 582 3.96 -21.42 16.97
C LEU A 582 4.73 -22.21 18.03
N VAL A 583 4.79 -21.68 19.25
CA VAL A 583 5.31 -22.35 20.44
C VAL A 583 4.25 -22.41 21.53
N LEU A 584 4.32 -23.43 22.37
CA LEU A 584 3.55 -23.58 23.60
C LEU A 584 4.47 -23.33 24.80
N VAL A 585 4.05 -22.44 25.68
CA VAL A 585 4.70 -22.10 26.94
C VAL A 585 3.84 -22.64 28.06
N ARG A 586 4.33 -23.64 28.78
CA ARG A 586 3.62 -24.20 29.93
C ARG A 586 3.90 -23.40 31.18
N LEU A 587 2.85 -22.94 31.84
CA LEU A 587 3.00 -22.02 32.97
C LEU A 587 3.61 -22.68 34.20
N GLY A 588 3.21 -23.92 34.48
CA GLY A 588 3.66 -24.67 35.65
C GLY A 588 5.15 -25.07 35.59
N THR A 589 5.64 -25.48 34.43
CA THR A 589 7.03 -25.93 34.22
C THR A 589 7.94 -24.86 33.64
N ARG A 590 7.38 -23.79 33.05
CA ARG A 590 8.08 -22.79 32.23
C ARG A 590 8.81 -23.37 31.02
N GLU A 591 8.39 -24.54 30.57
CA GLU A 591 8.93 -25.19 29.39
C GLU A 591 8.35 -24.54 28.13
N VAL A 592 9.21 -24.28 27.15
CA VAL A 592 8.84 -23.77 25.83
C VAL A 592 9.02 -24.90 24.81
N THR A 593 7.93 -25.36 24.22
CA THR A 593 7.92 -26.43 23.23
C THR A 593 7.41 -25.93 21.88
N ALA A 594 8.10 -26.25 20.79
CA ALA A 594 7.59 -25.95 19.45
C ALA A 594 6.35 -26.78 19.14
N LEU A 595 5.30 -26.15 18.63
CA LEU A 595 4.18 -26.86 18.05
C LEU A 595 4.59 -27.31 16.64
N ALA A 596 4.92 -28.59 16.49
CA ALA A 596 5.47 -29.14 15.25
C ALA A 596 4.38 -29.52 14.22
N GLY A 597 4.81 -29.80 12.98
CA GLY A 597 3.95 -30.35 11.93
C GLY A 597 3.14 -29.33 11.14
N PHE A 598 3.49 -28.05 11.20
CA PHE A 598 2.91 -27.04 10.30
C PHE A 598 3.67 -27.06 8.95
N PRO A 599 2.98 -27.22 7.81
CA PRO A 599 3.62 -27.28 6.50
C PRO A 599 4.09 -25.90 5.98
N HIS A 600 3.59 -24.82 6.58
CA HIS A 600 3.79 -23.44 6.17
C HIS A 600 3.83 -22.54 7.41
N PRO A 601 4.35 -21.30 7.31
CA PRO A 601 4.40 -20.37 8.44
C PRO A 601 3.03 -20.12 9.06
N ALA A 602 2.98 -20.03 10.39
CA ALA A 602 1.76 -19.95 11.18
C ALA A 602 1.84 -18.79 12.19
N ARG A 603 0.81 -17.94 12.21
CA ARG A 603 0.73 -16.68 12.98
C ARG A 603 -0.66 -16.45 13.55
N TYR A 604 -0.83 -15.47 14.44
CA TYR A 604 -2.11 -15.07 15.03
C TYR A 604 -2.85 -16.24 15.72
N PRO A 605 -2.21 -16.95 16.69
CA PRO A 605 -2.84 -18.07 17.35
C PRO A 605 -4.05 -17.61 18.18
N SER A 606 -5.04 -18.49 18.31
CA SER A 606 -6.19 -18.32 19.19
C SER A 606 -6.64 -19.68 19.69
N VAL A 607 -6.45 -19.95 20.96
CA VAL A 607 -6.87 -21.21 21.58
C VAL A 607 -8.36 -21.17 21.91
N SER A 608 -9.07 -22.26 21.63
CA SER A 608 -10.50 -22.37 21.93
C SER A 608 -10.75 -22.34 23.44
N PRO A 609 -11.94 -21.92 23.90
CA PRO A 609 -12.26 -21.84 25.33
C PRO A 609 -12.13 -23.17 26.08
N ASP A 610 -12.33 -24.29 25.38
CA ASP A 610 -12.16 -25.65 25.90
C ASP A 610 -10.70 -26.14 25.90
N GLY A 611 -9.76 -25.38 25.34
CA GLY A 611 -8.34 -25.71 25.25
C GLY A 611 -7.99 -26.82 24.25
N ARG A 612 -8.94 -27.29 23.43
CA ARG A 612 -8.75 -28.46 22.55
C ARG A 612 -8.24 -28.11 21.16
N ARG A 613 -8.59 -26.92 20.66
CA ARG A 613 -8.28 -26.46 19.31
C ARG A 613 -7.50 -25.17 19.35
N VAL A 614 -6.69 -24.96 18.31
CA VAL A 614 -6.04 -23.69 18.02
C VAL A 614 -6.48 -23.25 16.63
N ALA A 615 -7.05 -22.04 16.54
CA ALA A 615 -7.21 -21.33 15.29
C ALA A 615 -5.95 -20.48 15.07
N PHE A 616 -5.49 -20.39 13.83
CA PHE A 616 -4.32 -19.58 13.46
C PHE A 616 -4.43 -19.19 11.98
N SER A 617 -3.60 -18.25 11.56
CA SER A 617 -3.45 -17.90 10.16
C SER A 617 -2.20 -18.53 9.59
N ARG A 618 -2.36 -19.24 8.47
CA ARG A 618 -1.30 -19.86 7.69
C ARG A 618 -0.97 -19.01 6.48
N LEU A 619 0.32 -18.77 6.23
CA LEU A 619 0.74 -18.14 4.98
C LEU A 619 0.77 -19.19 3.86
N ASP A 620 -0.11 -19.07 2.86
CA ASP A 620 -0.06 -19.87 1.63
C ASP A 620 -0.12 -18.96 0.40
N ARG A 621 0.78 -19.18 -0.56
CA ARG A 621 0.89 -18.42 -1.83
C ARG A 621 0.82 -16.88 -1.68
N GLY A 622 1.31 -16.34 -0.56
CA GLY A 622 1.36 -14.89 -0.31
C GLY A 622 0.11 -14.29 0.32
N SER A 623 -0.86 -15.12 0.76
CA SER A 623 -2.05 -14.71 1.50
C SER A 623 -2.15 -15.47 2.82
N TRP A 624 -2.65 -14.82 3.86
CA TRP A 624 -2.91 -15.46 5.16
C TRP A 624 -4.29 -16.12 5.16
N HIS A 625 -4.38 -17.38 5.56
CA HIS A 625 -5.63 -18.13 5.62
C HIS A 625 -5.91 -18.66 7.01
N VAL A 626 -7.15 -18.55 7.49
CA VAL A 626 -7.55 -19.10 8.78
C VAL A 626 -7.67 -20.62 8.69
N VAL A 627 -7.00 -21.29 9.62
CA VAL A 627 -6.97 -22.74 9.79
C VAL A 627 -7.27 -23.06 11.25
N VAL A 628 -8.05 -24.12 11.50
CA VAL A 628 -8.29 -24.67 12.82
C VAL A 628 -7.59 -26.02 12.94
N ARG A 629 -6.86 -26.23 14.03
CA ARG A 629 -6.14 -27.48 14.31
C ARG A 629 -6.56 -28.04 15.66
N GLU A 630 -6.84 -29.34 15.71
CA GLU A 630 -6.99 -30.09 16.96
C GLU A 630 -5.61 -30.35 17.56
N LEU A 631 -5.41 -29.95 18.83
CA LEU A 631 -4.09 -30.05 19.48
C LEU A 631 -3.71 -31.50 19.80
N SER A 632 -4.69 -32.37 20.03
CA SER A 632 -4.47 -33.77 20.41
C SER A 632 -4.06 -34.66 19.23
N THR A 633 -4.72 -34.52 18.08
CA THR A 633 -4.48 -35.35 16.88
C THR A 633 -3.60 -34.66 15.84
N GLY A 634 -3.49 -33.34 15.90
CA GLY A 634 -2.84 -32.53 14.88
C GLY A 634 -3.67 -32.35 13.59
N THR A 635 -4.91 -32.82 13.55
CA THR A 635 -5.80 -32.69 12.38
C THR A 635 -6.13 -31.23 12.10
N GLU A 636 -6.09 -30.83 10.83
CA GLU A 636 -6.31 -29.44 10.41
C GLU A 636 -7.50 -29.30 9.47
N GLN A 637 -8.19 -28.17 9.59
CA GLN A 637 -9.25 -27.74 8.68
C GLN A 637 -9.00 -26.29 8.27
N GLN A 638 -8.73 -26.07 6.98
CA GLN A 638 -8.65 -24.73 6.41
C GLN A 638 -10.06 -24.17 6.18
N LEU A 639 -10.28 -22.93 6.61
CA LEU A 639 -11.58 -22.28 6.52
C LEU A 639 -11.68 -21.35 5.31
N THR A 640 -10.60 -20.65 4.97
CA THR A 640 -10.58 -19.58 3.95
C THR A 640 -9.69 -19.93 2.77
N HIS A 641 -10.07 -19.52 1.54
CA HIS A 641 -9.43 -19.94 0.29
C HIS A 641 -9.20 -18.80 -0.72
N GLY A 642 -9.78 -17.62 -0.51
CA GLY A 642 -9.60 -16.46 -1.40
C GLY A 642 -8.17 -15.95 -1.43
N TRP A 643 -7.77 -15.27 -2.51
CA TRP A 643 -6.43 -14.68 -2.66
C TRP A 643 -6.26 -13.37 -1.86
N CYS A 644 -6.56 -13.41 -0.57
CA CYS A 644 -6.64 -12.27 0.36
C CYS A 644 -6.29 -12.75 1.77
N ASN A 645 -5.93 -11.82 2.65
CA ASN A 645 -5.57 -12.13 4.02
C ASN A 645 -6.80 -12.29 4.89
N SER A 646 -6.84 -13.39 5.64
CA SER A 646 -7.71 -13.65 6.78
C SER A 646 -6.83 -13.90 8.01
N ILE A 647 -6.86 -12.95 8.95
CA ILE A 647 -5.95 -12.82 10.09
C ILE A 647 -6.68 -12.64 11.42
N SER A 648 -5.93 -12.72 12.53
CA SER A 648 -6.43 -12.47 13.90
C SER A 648 -7.71 -13.26 14.25
N PRO A 649 -7.71 -14.60 14.16
CA PRO A 649 -8.87 -15.37 14.59
C PRO A 649 -9.11 -15.22 16.10
N ALA A 650 -10.38 -15.24 16.53
CA ALA A 650 -10.78 -15.20 17.93
C ALA A 650 -12.02 -16.06 18.17
N TRP A 651 -11.94 -16.97 19.14
CA TRP A 651 -13.05 -17.87 19.47
C TRP A 651 -14.13 -17.17 20.28
N GLN A 652 -15.31 -16.99 19.70
CA GLN A 652 -16.47 -16.50 20.44
C GLN A 652 -17.05 -17.60 21.35
N ASP A 653 -17.08 -18.85 20.88
CA ASP A 653 -17.42 -20.03 21.66
C ASP A 653 -16.78 -21.27 20.99
N ALA A 654 -17.18 -22.49 21.35
CA ALA A 654 -16.62 -23.71 20.76
C ALA A 654 -16.99 -23.92 19.26
N GLN A 655 -17.96 -23.20 18.72
CA GLN A 655 -18.44 -23.36 17.33
C GLN A 655 -18.35 -22.06 16.52
N ILE A 656 -18.19 -20.90 17.14
CA ILE A 656 -18.15 -19.61 16.46
C ILE A 656 -16.74 -19.02 16.53
N LEU A 657 -16.20 -18.73 15.35
CA LEU A 657 -14.90 -18.08 15.16
C LEU A 657 -15.08 -16.72 14.49
N LEU A 658 -14.48 -15.70 15.10
CA LEU A 658 -14.32 -14.37 14.55
C LEU A 658 -12.94 -14.29 13.85
N TYR A 659 -12.80 -13.51 12.79
CA TYR A 659 -11.51 -13.19 12.20
C TYR A 659 -11.60 -11.89 11.38
N ALA A 660 -10.46 -11.30 11.05
CA ALA A 660 -10.38 -10.11 10.21
C ALA A 660 -9.97 -10.50 8.78
N SER A 661 -10.72 -10.07 7.77
CA SER A 661 -10.47 -10.41 6.36
C SER A 661 -10.40 -9.17 5.48
N ASP A 662 -9.37 -9.08 4.63
CA ASP A 662 -9.24 -8.02 3.62
C ASP A 662 -9.72 -8.44 2.22
N CYS A 663 -10.47 -9.54 2.11
CA CYS A 663 -11.00 -10.01 0.84
C CYS A 663 -11.84 -8.96 0.13
N GLY A 664 -11.45 -8.63 -1.10
CA GLY A 664 -12.10 -7.58 -1.89
C GLY A 664 -11.91 -6.16 -1.35
N ARG A 665 -11.02 -5.95 -0.39
CA ARG A 665 -10.63 -4.66 0.17
C ARG A 665 -9.16 -4.40 -0.14
N GLY A 666 -8.59 -3.34 0.46
CA GLY A 666 -7.16 -3.06 0.33
C GLY A 666 -6.32 -3.92 1.27
N VAL A 667 -5.03 -4.13 0.98
CA VAL A 667 -4.15 -4.94 1.83
C VAL A 667 -4.14 -4.48 3.28
N GLY A 668 -4.50 -5.40 4.17
CA GLY A 668 -4.62 -5.17 5.59
C GLY A 668 -5.79 -4.28 6.00
N LEU A 669 -6.62 -3.80 5.05
CA LEU A 669 -7.84 -3.01 5.30
C LEU A 669 -9.04 -3.93 5.51
N SER A 670 -8.96 -4.72 6.58
CA SER A 670 -9.89 -5.81 6.87
C SER A 670 -11.29 -5.37 7.33
N ALA A 671 -12.24 -6.29 7.23
CA ALA A 671 -13.53 -6.28 7.91
C ALA A 671 -13.63 -7.50 8.84
N ILE A 672 -14.45 -7.42 9.89
CA ILE A 672 -14.64 -8.55 10.82
C ILE A 672 -15.65 -9.53 10.26
N VAL A 673 -15.30 -10.82 10.30
CA VAL A 673 -16.14 -11.93 9.85
C VAL A 673 -16.51 -12.78 11.06
N ARG A 674 -17.79 -13.14 11.17
CA ARG A 674 -18.30 -14.10 12.16
C ARG A 674 -18.72 -15.39 11.48
N ARG A 675 -17.99 -16.48 11.74
CA ARG A 675 -18.19 -17.77 11.09
C ARG A 675 -18.55 -18.85 12.09
N VAL A 676 -19.64 -19.57 11.79
CA VAL A 676 -19.98 -20.82 12.47
C VAL A 676 -19.19 -21.96 11.82
N LEU A 677 -18.52 -22.76 12.63
CA LEU A 677 -17.81 -23.96 12.22
C LEU A 677 -18.81 -25.09 11.94
N PRO A 678 -18.55 -25.93 10.93
CA PRO A 678 -19.44 -27.01 10.55
C PRO A 678 -19.56 -28.13 11.59
#